data_AF-A0A356FDT0-F1
#
_entry.id   AF-A0A356FDT0-F1
#
_cell.length_a   1.000
_cell.length_b   1.000
_cell.length_c   1.000
_cell.angle_alpha   90.00
_cell.angle_beta   90.00
_cell.angle_gamma   90.00
#
_symmetry.space_group_name_H-M   'P 1'
#
loop_
_entity.id
_entity.type
_entity.pdbx_description
1 polymer ?
#
loop_
_entity_poly.entity_id
_entity_poly.type
_entity_poly.pdbx_seq_one_letter_code
_entity_poly.pdbx_strand_id
1 'polypeptide(L)'
;MGELSSRQLARPTLALDELERRPVMETIRELRAGLPGEDGLWLAYAYRALGRLGALEDADLAAATVHPAAIVRVHAQRLLAETLIEGDKPVGWILAGFKDKDPMVRRAAVQAAASRPAQRLLHPLLALYQSTSKVDVHLLHSIRIALRNHLRKDEWFRKLMARELSVQESNLLISICLALKNRAAGEYILSRLDRLASLPPDRIGEYLRFASRYVAGESMSRVVSFSREKFRHDRNLQGELLEFIRQGLQERGAAVPQSVRNWALALAKGYLETSAAVLPRQSRLVAWDYIPHPSASRQVNPWRFSTRENFRILPESTASAAGGRLDWSYEPHPGMSRRQNPWRFSTRRGAGDGRQSILLVSSFPAGEQSTGIFRSASFKLPKSFGFWAAGHDAPPGRPLAGKNFIRLRDGGSGKVLRQASPPGNDIAQRIEWDTAGEAGRSVFVELVDGNAAEAFAWLAVGDFDIDDLNPSWEPVLSSYPAGEQKVGTYRSGVFVLPPKFRFWIAGHDQDPDEPLGGKNFIRLRDALSHGVIRQAPPPRSDNLQHIEWDTSDEAGRGVYIELVDGNTDAAFAWLAVGGFSVAGLSPSRAFGAARKGAELVGAWGLSELRPILVSLLKNKALGYRLRGELAAELARFRPDARLSTLALVPTLPFAAESSKEEALKLIVEGRVSQARAVLEPVMKGASALGQQRLARELSTEPAGAELLLSLVEAGRAGVGLLAVPGIAQNLSAVTSDSQKKLVAKLLVDLPPGSERLEELIEKRKQDYVSETGRPVPGLELFKKVCSPCHRVGKAGRDFAPNLDGVGNRGLDRLLEDILDPNRNVDVAFRSTTIVTRKGQVHTGLLRPADGQRLVLVDYQGREIAVALADVVRRQPSKLSPMPANFSETLSVDQLRDLLSYLLSLRSS
;
A
#
# COMPACT_ATOMS: atom_id res chain seq x y z
N MET A 1 -59.12 9.22 -26.66
CA MET A 1 -59.45 10.37 -25.78
C MET A 1 -59.85 9.95 -24.38
N GLY A 2 -60.90 9.14 -24.17
CA GLY A 2 -61.34 8.75 -22.82
C GLY A 2 -60.30 8.02 -21.95
N GLU A 3 -59.32 7.34 -22.57
CA GLU A 3 -58.24 6.66 -21.83
C GLU A 3 -57.24 7.62 -21.15
N LEU A 4 -57.24 8.91 -21.48
CA LEU A 4 -56.40 9.91 -20.80
C LEU A 4 -56.81 10.14 -19.33
N SER A 5 -58.07 9.87 -18.98
CA SER A 5 -58.59 9.90 -17.60
C SER A 5 -58.38 8.59 -16.83
N SER A 6 -57.78 7.57 -17.44
CA SER A 6 -57.63 6.27 -16.79
C SER A 6 -56.66 6.34 -15.60
N ARG A 7 -57.12 5.87 -14.44
CA ARG A 7 -56.29 5.74 -13.23
C ARG A 7 -55.22 4.63 -13.35
N GLN A 8 -55.32 3.75 -14.34
CA GLN A 8 -54.27 2.77 -14.64
C GLN A 8 -53.17 3.44 -15.47
N LEU A 9 -52.03 3.77 -14.83
CA LEU A 9 -50.94 4.57 -15.42
C LEU A 9 -50.46 4.13 -16.83
N ALA A 10 -50.57 2.84 -17.16
CA ALA A 10 -50.22 2.32 -18.48
C ALA A 10 -51.14 2.86 -19.59
N ARG A 11 -52.44 3.04 -19.31
CA ARG A 11 -53.42 3.40 -20.34
C ARG A 11 -53.29 4.84 -20.84
N PRO A 12 -53.15 5.88 -19.98
CA PRO A 12 -52.88 7.23 -20.47
C PRO A 12 -51.56 7.32 -21.22
N THR A 13 -50.54 6.53 -20.85
CA THR A 13 -49.25 6.52 -21.56
C THR A 13 -49.37 5.92 -22.96
N LEU A 14 -50.04 4.77 -23.10
CA LEU A 14 -50.32 4.16 -24.41
C LEU A 14 -51.23 5.04 -25.27
N ALA A 15 -52.18 5.74 -24.63
CA ALA A 15 -53.05 6.69 -25.31
C ALA A 15 -52.24 7.86 -25.91
N LEU A 16 -51.21 8.37 -25.22
CA LEU A 16 -50.32 9.39 -25.81
C LEU A 16 -49.64 8.90 -27.09
N ASP A 17 -49.08 7.69 -27.06
CA ASP A 17 -48.36 7.12 -28.20
C ASP A 17 -49.30 6.88 -29.40
N GLU A 18 -50.56 6.53 -29.13
CA GLU A 18 -51.57 6.37 -30.18
C GLU A 18 -52.05 7.72 -30.74
N LEU A 19 -52.19 8.75 -29.90
CA LEU A 19 -52.56 10.10 -30.34
C LEU A 19 -51.51 10.71 -31.28
N GLU A 20 -50.23 10.38 -31.11
CA GLU A 20 -49.15 10.80 -32.02
C GLU A 20 -49.23 10.13 -33.41
N ARG A 21 -49.93 9.00 -33.53
CA ARG A 21 -50.11 8.27 -34.80
C ARG A 21 -51.32 8.75 -35.59
N ARG A 22 -52.22 9.52 -34.97
CA ARG A 22 -53.41 10.09 -35.60
C ARG A 22 -53.09 11.36 -36.41
N PRO A 23 -53.96 11.79 -37.33
CA PRO A 23 -53.80 13.05 -38.03
C PRO A 23 -53.65 14.24 -37.07
N VAL A 24 -52.48 14.88 -37.09
CA VAL A 24 -52.03 15.87 -36.08
C VAL A 24 -53.05 16.99 -35.86
N MET A 25 -53.58 17.60 -36.92
CA MET A 25 -54.51 18.74 -36.81
C MET A 25 -55.88 18.35 -36.23
N GLU A 26 -56.34 17.12 -36.50
CA GLU A 26 -57.58 16.59 -35.95
C GLU A 26 -57.42 16.30 -34.46
N THR A 27 -56.32 15.63 -34.09
CA THR A 27 -55.97 15.34 -32.70
C THR A 27 -55.83 16.61 -31.87
N ILE A 28 -55.16 17.64 -32.40
CA ILE A 28 -55.03 18.94 -31.71
C ILE A 28 -56.41 19.55 -31.48
N ARG A 29 -57.29 19.55 -32.50
CA ARG A 29 -58.64 20.12 -32.37
C ARG A 29 -59.46 19.41 -31.31
N GLU A 30 -59.42 18.07 -31.28
CA GLU A 30 -60.12 17.27 -30.26
C GLU A 30 -59.55 17.53 -28.85
N LEU A 31 -58.22 17.60 -28.69
CA LEU A 31 -57.59 17.91 -27.41
C LEU A 31 -57.98 19.31 -26.92
N ARG A 32 -57.96 20.30 -27.80
CA ARG A 32 -58.35 21.69 -27.49
C ARG A 32 -59.81 21.80 -27.07
N ALA A 33 -60.71 21.07 -27.75
CA ALA A 33 -62.13 21.05 -27.43
C ALA A 33 -62.43 20.48 -26.04
N GLY A 34 -61.58 19.57 -25.53
CA GLY A 34 -61.73 18.97 -24.20
C GLY A 34 -61.08 19.74 -23.04
N LEU A 35 -60.28 20.78 -23.31
CA LEU A 35 -59.65 21.58 -22.23
C LEU A 35 -60.66 22.26 -21.28
N PRO A 36 -61.78 22.85 -21.75
CA PRO A 36 -62.77 23.46 -20.88
C PRO A 36 -63.84 22.43 -20.42
N GLY A 37 -63.49 21.51 -19.52
CA GLY A 37 -64.51 20.63 -18.92
C GLY A 37 -64.06 19.30 -18.32
N GLU A 38 -62.83 18.87 -18.53
CA GLU A 38 -62.37 17.53 -18.16
C GLU A 38 -61.67 17.44 -16.79
N ASP A 39 -61.56 16.22 -16.25
CA ASP A 39 -60.93 15.99 -14.94
C ASP A 39 -59.41 16.29 -14.94
N GLY A 40 -58.84 16.48 -13.74
CA GLY A 40 -57.44 16.87 -13.59
C GLY A 40 -56.42 15.84 -14.13
N LEU A 41 -56.77 14.55 -14.22
CA LEU A 41 -55.87 13.55 -14.80
C LEU A 41 -55.88 13.67 -16.33
N TRP A 42 -57.06 13.80 -16.91
CA TRP A 42 -57.23 14.05 -18.34
C TRP A 42 -56.44 15.27 -18.79
N LEU A 43 -56.61 16.41 -18.09
CA LEU A 43 -55.92 17.66 -18.41
C LEU A 43 -54.39 17.50 -18.37
N ALA A 44 -53.85 16.79 -17.39
CA ALA A 44 -52.42 16.54 -17.25
C ALA A 44 -51.83 15.79 -18.47
N TYR A 45 -52.57 14.81 -18.99
CA TYR A 45 -52.14 14.05 -20.18
C TYR A 45 -52.49 14.77 -21.49
N ALA A 46 -53.56 15.55 -21.54
CA ALA A 46 -53.90 16.36 -22.70
C ALA A 46 -52.84 17.44 -22.98
N TYR A 47 -52.38 18.15 -21.95
CA TYR A 47 -51.25 19.09 -22.10
C TYR A 47 -49.96 18.38 -22.55
N ARG A 48 -49.74 17.14 -22.08
CA ARG A 48 -48.58 16.35 -22.52
C ARG A 48 -48.68 15.93 -23.99
N ALA A 49 -49.87 15.54 -24.44
CA ALA A 49 -50.13 15.26 -25.85
C ALA A 49 -49.92 16.50 -26.72
N LEU A 50 -50.48 17.66 -26.32
CA LEU A 50 -50.27 18.93 -27.02
C LEU A 50 -48.78 19.31 -27.10
N GLY A 51 -48.01 19.07 -26.04
CA GLY A 51 -46.56 19.27 -26.04
C GLY A 51 -45.84 18.40 -27.06
N ARG A 52 -46.15 17.09 -27.11
CA ARG A 52 -45.57 16.14 -28.08
C ARG A 52 -45.92 16.48 -29.54
N LEU A 53 -47.13 16.99 -29.76
CA LEU A 53 -47.63 17.39 -31.09
C LEU A 53 -47.13 18.78 -31.53
N GLY A 54 -46.32 19.47 -30.71
CA GLY A 54 -45.82 20.81 -31.03
C GLY A 54 -46.89 21.91 -30.98
N ALA A 55 -48.02 21.66 -30.31
CA ALA A 55 -49.19 22.53 -30.28
C ALA A 55 -49.49 23.11 -28.90
N LEU A 56 -48.54 23.05 -27.96
CA LEU A 56 -48.68 23.60 -26.61
C LEU A 56 -48.39 25.11 -26.61
N GLU A 57 -49.30 25.91 -26.05
CA GLU A 57 -49.20 27.37 -26.01
C GLU A 57 -48.79 27.89 -24.62
N ASP A 58 -48.26 29.12 -24.56
CA ASP A 58 -47.92 29.79 -23.30
C ASP A 58 -49.13 29.90 -22.35
N ALA A 59 -50.34 30.12 -22.90
CA ALA A 59 -51.57 30.22 -22.12
C ALA A 59 -51.94 28.90 -21.44
N ASP A 60 -51.62 27.75 -22.07
CA ASP A 60 -51.87 26.43 -21.53
C ASP A 60 -51.02 26.18 -20.29
N LEU A 61 -49.73 26.50 -20.38
CA LEU A 61 -48.79 26.35 -19.28
C LEU A 61 -49.10 27.34 -18.15
N ALA A 62 -49.50 28.56 -18.48
CA ALA A 62 -49.97 29.52 -17.50
C ALA A 62 -51.16 28.98 -16.70
N ALA A 63 -52.16 28.41 -17.38
CA ALA A 63 -53.33 27.81 -16.73
C ALA A 63 -52.96 26.55 -15.92
N ALA A 64 -52.16 25.66 -16.50
CA ALA A 64 -51.79 24.39 -15.88
C ALA A 64 -50.93 24.57 -14.62
N THR A 65 -50.07 25.59 -14.56
CA THR A 65 -49.17 25.84 -13.43
C THR A 65 -49.86 26.34 -12.17
N VAL A 66 -51.07 26.92 -12.29
CA VAL A 66 -51.88 27.39 -11.15
C VAL A 66 -53.13 26.54 -10.92
N HIS A 67 -53.29 25.44 -11.67
CA HIS A 67 -54.48 24.60 -11.62
C HIS A 67 -54.72 24.00 -10.22
N PRO A 68 -55.97 23.88 -9.73
CA PRO A 68 -56.27 23.34 -8.39
C PRO A 68 -55.73 21.92 -8.15
N ALA A 69 -55.80 21.05 -9.17
CA ALA A 69 -55.33 19.67 -9.09
C ALA A 69 -53.79 19.58 -9.18
N ALA A 70 -53.17 18.94 -8.18
CA ALA A 70 -51.71 18.82 -8.10
C ALA A 70 -51.10 18.05 -9.29
N ILE A 71 -51.78 17.02 -9.80
CA ILE A 71 -51.30 16.24 -10.94
C ILE A 71 -51.12 17.07 -12.22
N VAL A 72 -52.02 18.03 -12.47
CA VAL A 72 -51.90 18.98 -13.58
C VAL A 72 -50.66 19.84 -13.38
N ARG A 73 -50.45 20.38 -12.17
CA ARG A 73 -49.27 21.20 -11.86
C ARG A 73 -47.96 20.41 -11.95
N VAL A 74 -47.94 19.14 -11.54
CA VAL A 74 -46.77 18.24 -11.68
C VAL A 74 -46.41 18.09 -13.16
N HIS A 75 -47.39 17.78 -14.00
CA HIS A 75 -47.17 17.59 -15.44
C HIS A 75 -46.82 18.91 -16.14
N ALA A 76 -47.39 20.04 -15.71
CA ALA A 76 -47.00 21.36 -16.19
C ALA A 76 -45.50 21.63 -15.95
N GLN A 77 -45.00 21.36 -14.73
CA GLN A 77 -43.57 21.51 -14.43
C GLN A 77 -42.69 20.55 -15.24
N ARG A 78 -43.13 19.30 -15.46
CA ARG A 78 -42.41 18.36 -16.34
C ARG A 78 -42.34 18.86 -17.78
N LEU A 79 -43.43 19.43 -18.30
CA LEU A 79 -43.45 20.03 -19.63
C LEU A 79 -42.51 21.23 -19.74
N LEU A 80 -42.35 22.02 -18.67
CA LEU A 80 -41.32 23.07 -18.62
C LEU A 80 -39.89 22.50 -18.68
N ALA A 81 -39.65 21.25 -18.25
CA ALA A 81 -38.35 20.61 -18.39
C ALA A 81 -38.07 20.13 -19.82
N GLU A 82 -39.11 19.80 -20.59
CA GLU A 82 -39.04 19.10 -21.87
C GLU A 82 -39.26 20.04 -23.08
N THR A 83 -39.98 21.15 -22.93
CA THR A 83 -40.43 22.01 -24.03
C THR A 83 -39.52 23.22 -24.23
N LEU A 84 -39.12 23.55 -25.46
CA LEU A 84 -38.28 24.73 -25.77
C LEU A 84 -39.11 26.02 -25.84
N ILE A 85 -39.40 26.62 -24.68
CA ILE A 85 -40.04 27.95 -24.58
C ILE A 85 -38.97 29.04 -24.41
N GLU A 86 -38.96 30.02 -25.31
CA GLU A 86 -38.02 31.14 -25.27
C GLU A 86 -38.44 32.24 -24.27
N GLY A 87 -37.45 33.02 -23.82
CA GLY A 87 -37.67 34.15 -22.92
C GLY A 87 -37.78 33.79 -21.43
N ASP A 88 -38.21 34.78 -20.63
CA ASP A 88 -38.14 34.73 -19.15
C ASP A 88 -39.38 34.13 -18.48
N LYS A 89 -40.48 33.92 -19.22
CA LYS A 89 -41.76 33.43 -18.66
C LYS A 89 -41.63 32.07 -17.93
N PRO A 90 -40.91 31.06 -18.48
CA PRO A 90 -40.76 29.76 -17.81
C PRO A 90 -40.12 29.85 -16.43
N VAL A 91 -39.21 30.81 -16.21
CA VAL A 91 -38.55 31.02 -14.92
C VAL A 91 -39.59 31.38 -13.85
N GLY A 92 -40.56 32.23 -14.18
CA GLY A 92 -41.64 32.61 -13.25
C GLY A 92 -42.48 31.41 -12.82
N TRP A 93 -42.84 30.54 -13.76
CA TRP A 93 -43.63 29.33 -13.48
C TRP A 93 -42.86 28.28 -12.70
N ILE A 94 -41.56 28.10 -12.96
CA ILE A 94 -40.70 27.22 -12.16
C ILE A 94 -40.63 27.73 -10.70
N LEU A 95 -40.48 29.04 -10.50
CA LEU A 95 -40.42 29.65 -9.17
C LEU A 95 -41.74 29.46 -8.39
N ALA A 96 -42.88 29.50 -9.06
CA ALA A 96 -44.17 29.18 -8.43
C ALA A 96 -44.18 27.72 -7.93
N GLY A 97 -43.67 26.78 -8.74
CA GLY A 97 -43.56 25.37 -8.38
C GLY A 97 -42.68 25.10 -7.16
N PHE A 98 -41.63 25.89 -6.91
CA PHE A 98 -40.81 25.76 -5.69
C PHE A 98 -41.59 26.03 -4.40
N LYS A 99 -42.64 26.86 -4.47
CA LYS A 99 -43.48 27.26 -3.34
C LYS A 99 -44.74 26.40 -3.20
N ASP A 100 -44.91 25.37 -4.04
CA ASP A 100 -46.11 24.54 -4.02
C ASP A 100 -46.21 23.72 -2.72
N LYS A 101 -47.44 23.51 -2.24
CA LYS A 101 -47.72 22.66 -1.07
C LYS A 101 -47.43 21.18 -1.35
N ASP A 102 -47.59 20.75 -2.60
CA ASP A 102 -47.40 19.36 -3.02
C ASP A 102 -45.90 19.04 -3.28
N PRO A 103 -45.33 18.00 -2.63
CA PRO A 103 -43.93 17.63 -2.80
C PRO A 103 -43.58 17.17 -4.21
N MET A 104 -44.51 16.55 -4.95
CA MET A 104 -44.27 16.12 -6.33
C MET A 104 -44.16 17.32 -7.27
N VAL A 105 -44.96 18.36 -7.03
CA VAL A 105 -44.87 19.60 -7.81
C VAL A 105 -43.51 20.28 -7.57
N ARG A 106 -43.07 20.38 -6.32
CA ARG A 106 -41.73 20.93 -5.98
C ARG A 106 -40.60 20.14 -6.67
N ARG A 107 -40.64 18.81 -6.62
CA ARG A 107 -39.63 17.95 -7.28
C ARG A 107 -39.61 18.13 -8.80
N ALA A 108 -40.79 18.15 -9.43
CA ALA A 108 -40.91 18.39 -10.87
C ALA A 108 -40.40 19.80 -11.26
N ALA A 109 -40.68 20.82 -10.45
CA ALA A 109 -40.19 22.18 -10.68
C ALA A 109 -38.65 22.25 -10.58
N VAL A 110 -38.03 21.55 -9.62
CA VAL A 110 -36.57 21.48 -9.51
C VAL A 110 -35.95 20.73 -10.69
N GLN A 111 -36.62 19.69 -11.21
CA GLN A 111 -36.19 19.02 -12.43
C GLN A 111 -36.24 19.96 -13.64
N ALA A 112 -37.31 20.76 -13.76
CA ALA A 112 -37.42 21.79 -14.79
C ALA A 112 -36.30 22.82 -14.69
N ALA A 113 -35.98 23.28 -13.47
CA ALA A 113 -34.83 24.14 -13.22
C ALA A 113 -33.50 23.48 -13.64
N ALA A 114 -33.33 22.18 -13.39
CA ALA A 114 -32.11 21.46 -13.77
C ALA A 114 -31.91 21.40 -15.29
N SER A 115 -32.99 21.30 -16.07
CA SER A 115 -32.96 21.31 -17.54
C SER A 115 -32.87 22.72 -18.13
N ARG A 116 -33.23 23.76 -17.36
CA ARG A 116 -33.22 25.17 -17.79
C ARG A 116 -32.33 26.04 -16.91
N PRO A 117 -31.00 26.03 -17.11
CA PRO A 117 -30.09 26.89 -16.37
C PRO A 117 -30.45 28.38 -16.53
N ALA A 118 -30.82 29.06 -15.45
CA ALA A 118 -31.10 30.50 -15.43
C ALA A 118 -30.55 31.16 -14.16
N GLN A 119 -29.79 32.25 -14.29
CA GLN A 119 -29.15 32.91 -13.15
C GLN A 119 -30.14 33.31 -12.03
N ARG A 120 -31.37 33.71 -12.40
CA ARG A 120 -32.47 34.07 -11.48
C ARG A 120 -32.94 32.91 -10.58
N LEU A 121 -32.67 31.66 -10.94
CA LEU A 121 -33.07 30.49 -10.15
C LEU A 121 -32.05 30.11 -9.05
N LEU A 122 -30.84 30.69 -9.04
CA LEU A 122 -29.79 30.33 -8.10
C LEU A 122 -30.17 30.58 -6.63
N HIS A 123 -30.55 31.81 -6.26
CA HIS A 123 -30.94 32.08 -4.87
C HIS A 123 -32.20 31.32 -4.46
N PRO A 124 -33.26 31.25 -5.28
CA PRO A 124 -34.43 30.45 -4.95
C PRO A 124 -34.11 28.97 -4.70
N LEU A 125 -33.18 28.37 -5.47
CA LEU A 125 -32.71 27.00 -5.23
C LEU A 125 -31.95 26.86 -3.91
N LEU A 126 -31.12 27.85 -3.53
CA LEU A 126 -30.42 27.86 -2.23
C LEU A 126 -31.41 27.98 -1.06
N ALA A 127 -32.38 28.90 -1.16
CA ALA A 127 -33.43 29.06 -0.16
C ALA A 127 -34.32 27.81 -0.04
N LEU A 128 -34.64 27.17 -1.17
CA LEU A 128 -35.37 25.90 -1.19
C LEU A 128 -34.56 24.79 -0.51
N TYR A 129 -33.24 24.72 -0.75
CA TYR A 129 -32.38 23.75 -0.06
C TYR A 129 -32.40 23.93 1.46
N GLN A 130 -32.29 25.18 1.94
CA GLN A 130 -32.28 25.50 3.38
C GLN A 130 -33.62 25.16 4.07
N SER A 131 -34.74 25.38 3.38
CA SER A 131 -36.09 25.12 3.93
C SER A 131 -36.54 23.67 3.78
N THR A 132 -35.88 22.86 2.95
CA THR A 132 -36.24 21.46 2.72
C THR A 132 -35.82 20.58 3.90
N SER A 133 -36.75 19.74 4.38
CA SER A 133 -36.48 18.75 5.43
C SER A 133 -35.36 17.78 5.02
N LYS A 134 -34.46 17.46 5.95
CA LYS A 134 -33.38 16.47 5.76
C LYS A 134 -33.89 15.07 5.39
N VAL A 135 -35.16 14.77 5.68
CA VAL A 135 -35.80 13.49 5.35
C VAL A 135 -36.13 13.39 3.86
N ASP A 136 -36.37 14.50 3.15
CA ASP A 136 -36.62 14.49 1.70
C ASP A 136 -35.31 14.48 0.91
N VAL A 137 -34.61 13.34 0.98
CA VAL A 137 -33.33 13.11 0.31
C VAL A 137 -33.44 13.29 -1.21
N HIS A 138 -34.58 12.93 -1.80
CA HIS A 138 -34.82 13.07 -3.25
C HIS A 138 -34.87 14.53 -3.69
N LEU A 139 -35.60 15.39 -2.98
CA LEU A 139 -35.67 16.82 -3.29
C LEU A 139 -34.31 17.49 -3.09
N LEU A 140 -33.63 17.22 -1.97
CA LEU A 140 -32.29 17.75 -1.71
C LEU A 140 -31.29 17.36 -2.80
N HIS A 141 -31.31 16.09 -3.25
CA HIS A 141 -30.46 15.63 -4.34
C HIS A 141 -30.79 16.33 -5.67
N SER A 142 -32.07 16.48 -5.99
CA SER A 142 -32.53 17.16 -7.20
C SER A 142 -32.09 18.63 -7.21
N ILE A 143 -32.16 19.32 -6.06
CA ILE A 143 -31.70 20.71 -5.92
C ILE A 143 -30.20 20.81 -6.17
N ARG A 144 -29.41 19.85 -5.66
CA ARG A 144 -27.95 19.78 -5.92
C ARG A 144 -27.65 19.63 -7.41
N ILE A 145 -28.39 18.78 -8.13
CA ILE A 145 -28.24 18.64 -9.58
C ILE A 145 -28.59 19.94 -10.29
N ALA A 146 -29.70 20.58 -9.91
CA ALA A 146 -30.11 21.85 -10.49
C ALA A 146 -29.04 22.92 -10.28
N LEU A 147 -28.60 23.15 -9.04
CA LEU A 147 -27.52 24.09 -8.72
C LEU A 147 -26.24 23.79 -9.49
N ARG A 148 -25.82 22.51 -9.56
CA ARG A 148 -24.65 22.10 -10.35
C ARG A 148 -24.80 22.52 -11.81
N ASN A 149 -25.93 22.24 -12.45
CA ASN A 149 -26.16 22.54 -13.85
C ASN A 149 -26.10 24.06 -14.12
N HIS A 150 -26.64 24.88 -13.21
CA HIS A 150 -26.53 26.33 -13.28
C HIS A 150 -25.09 26.80 -13.10
N LEU A 151 -24.40 26.29 -12.08
CA LEU A 151 -23.06 26.74 -11.69
C LEU A 151 -21.94 26.24 -12.61
N ARG A 152 -22.25 25.43 -13.63
CA ARG A 152 -21.32 25.16 -14.74
C ARG A 152 -20.96 26.43 -15.51
N LYS A 153 -21.85 27.43 -15.52
CA LYS A 153 -21.57 28.76 -16.08
C LYS A 153 -20.67 29.54 -15.13
N ASP A 154 -19.40 29.68 -15.50
CA ASP A 154 -18.34 30.23 -14.65
C ASP A 154 -18.65 31.64 -14.13
N GLU A 155 -19.22 32.51 -14.98
CA GLU A 155 -19.65 33.87 -14.59
C GLU A 155 -20.68 33.86 -13.45
N TRP A 156 -21.67 32.96 -13.53
CA TRP A 156 -22.72 32.86 -12.52
C TRP A 156 -22.17 32.35 -11.19
N PHE A 157 -21.24 31.39 -11.24
CA PHE A 157 -20.56 30.92 -10.04
C PHE A 157 -19.74 32.05 -9.39
N ARG A 158 -18.94 32.81 -10.17
CA ARG A 158 -18.19 33.96 -9.64
C ARG A 158 -19.09 35.02 -9.01
N LYS A 159 -20.20 35.38 -9.67
CA LYS A 159 -21.19 36.33 -9.12
C LYS A 159 -21.84 35.82 -7.83
N LEU A 160 -22.11 34.52 -7.74
CA LEU A 160 -22.62 33.91 -6.51
C LEU A 160 -21.56 33.95 -5.40
N MET A 161 -20.29 33.71 -5.69
CA MET A 161 -19.22 33.69 -4.70
C MET A 161 -18.84 35.08 -4.17
N ALA A 162 -19.21 36.16 -4.87
CA ALA A 162 -18.97 37.53 -4.45
C ALA A 162 -19.86 38.01 -3.28
N ARG A 163 -20.82 37.19 -2.82
CA ARG A 163 -21.68 37.52 -1.68
C ARG A 163 -21.26 36.81 -0.40
N GLU A 164 -21.81 37.26 0.71
CA GLU A 164 -21.80 36.51 1.96
C GLU A 164 -22.76 35.31 1.90
N LEU A 165 -22.20 34.12 2.12
CA LEU A 165 -22.92 32.86 2.13
C LEU A 165 -23.00 32.33 3.55
N SER A 166 -24.15 31.77 3.92
CA SER A 166 -24.31 31.06 5.18
C SER A 166 -23.38 29.84 5.26
N VAL A 167 -23.21 29.30 6.48
CA VAL A 167 -22.42 28.09 6.70
C VAL A 167 -22.97 26.90 5.90
N GLN A 168 -24.30 26.76 5.86
CA GLN A 168 -24.97 25.68 5.14
C GLN A 168 -24.80 25.80 3.62
N GLU A 169 -24.95 27.00 3.06
CA GLU A 169 -24.75 27.24 1.63
C GLU A 169 -23.30 26.98 1.22
N SER A 170 -22.35 27.44 2.03
CA SER A 170 -20.93 27.20 1.77
C SER A 170 -20.62 25.69 1.73
N ASN A 171 -21.13 24.91 2.68
CA ASN A 171 -20.91 23.47 2.72
C ASN A 171 -21.56 22.74 1.53
N LEU A 172 -22.77 23.15 1.16
CA LEU A 172 -23.46 22.67 -0.03
C LEU A 172 -22.62 22.93 -1.29
N LEU A 173 -22.14 24.16 -1.46
CA LEU A 173 -21.38 24.56 -2.65
C LEU A 173 -20.05 23.83 -2.75
N ILE A 174 -19.31 23.68 -1.64
CA ILE A 174 -18.09 22.85 -1.59
C ILE A 174 -18.40 21.44 -2.12
N SER A 175 -19.51 20.83 -1.67
CA SER A 175 -19.91 19.49 -2.12
C SER A 175 -20.26 19.40 -3.62
N ILE A 176 -20.59 20.52 -4.25
CA ILE A 176 -20.93 20.61 -5.68
C ILE A 176 -19.69 20.91 -6.53
N CYS A 177 -18.69 21.61 -5.98
CA CYS A 177 -17.50 22.06 -6.70
C CYS A 177 -16.81 20.95 -7.50
N LEU A 178 -16.65 19.75 -6.90
CA LEU A 178 -16.04 18.59 -7.58
C LEU A 178 -16.74 18.23 -8.90
N ALA A 179 -18.05 18.47 -8.99
CA ALA A 179 -18.85 18.17 -10.17
C ALA A 179 -18.88 19.30 -11.22
N LEU A 180 -18.39 20.50 -10.88
CA LEU A 180 -18.36 21.67 -11.78
C LEU A 180 -17.19 21.62 -12.76
N LYS A 181 -16.06 21.03 -12.36
CA LYS A 181 -14.89 20.81 -13.23
C LYS A 181 -14.39 22.10 -13.92
N ASN A 182 -14.41 23.23 -13.20
CA ASN A 182 -13.97 24.54 -13.70
C ASN A 182 -13.03 25.25 -12.71
N ARG A 183 -12.36 26.30 -13.21
CA ARG A 183 -11.35 27.05 -12.45
C ARG A 183 -11.93 27.77 -11.23
N ALA A 184 -13.09 28.42 -11.37
CA ALA A 184 -13.67 29.18 -10.26
C ALA A 184 -14.05 28.28 -9.08
N ALA A 185 -14.53 27.06 -9.33
CA ALA A 185 -14.78 26.07 -8.28
C ALA A 185 -13.49 25.68 -7.55
N GLY A 186 -12.37 25.53 -8.26
CA GLY A 186 -11.05 25.28 -7.66
C GLY A 186 -10.60 26.43 -6.75
N GLU A 187 -10.69 27.68 -7.24
CA GLU A 187 -10.33 28.87 -6.46
C GLU A 187 -11.22 29.02 -5.22
N TYR A 188 -12.51 28.69 -5.33
CA TYR A 188 -13.43 28.73 -4.21
C TYR A 188 -13.06 27.70 -3.12
N ILE A 189 -12.68 26.48 -3.51
CA ILE A 189 -12.16 25.47 -2.57
C ILE A 189 -10.93 26.02 -1.83
N LEU A 190 -9.99 26.66 -2.54
CA LEU A 190 -8.82 27.27 -1.92
C LEU A 190 -9.15 28.42 -0.95
N SER A 191 -10.23 29.16 -1.22
CA SER A 191 -10.73 30.21 -0.32
C SER A 191 -11.40 29.68 0.94
N ARG A 192 -11.58 28.36 1.07
CA ARG A 192 -12.29 27.69 2.16
C ARG A 192 -11.51 26.50 2.75
N LEU A 193 -10.18 26.48 2.61
CA LEU A 193 -9.34 25.38 3.11
C LEU A 193 -9.56 25.08 4.60
N ASP A 194 -9.74 26.10 5.45
CA ASP A 194 -9.99 25.92 6.89
C ASP A 194 -11.24 25.06 7.18
N ARG A 195 -12.25 25.13 6.30
CA ARG A 195 -13.47 24.32 6.43
C ARG A 195 -13.25 22.87 6.00
N LEU A 196 -12.27 22.61 5.16
CA LEU A 196 -11.92 21.24 4.78
C LEU A 196 -11.21 20.53 5.94
N ALA A 197 -10.57 21.27 6.84
CA ALA A 197 -9.72 20.71 7.89
C ALA A 197 -10.47 19.84 8.93
N SER A 198 -11.80 19.90 8.96
CA SER A 198 -12.66 19.04 9.79
C SER A 198 -13.15 17.80 9.07
N LEU A 199 -12.84 17.64 7.78
CA LEU A 199 -13.23 16.47 6.99
C LEU A 199 -12.24 15.30 7.18
N PRO A 200 -12.67 14.07 6.91
CA PRO A 200 -11.77 12.92 6.81
C PRO A 200 -10.62 13.14 5.79
N PRO A 201 -9.42 12.60 6.04
CA PRO A 201 -8.23 12.75 5.18
C PRO A 201 -8.44 12.50 3.68
N ASP A 202 -9.16 11.44 3.34
CA ASP A 202 -9.50 11.05 1.98
C ASP A 202 -10.32 12.14 1.28
N ARG A 203 -11.32 12.70 1.98
CA ARG A 203 -12.15 13.80 1.48
C ARG A 203 -11.33 15.08 1.30
N ILE A 204 -10.43 15.38 2.23
CA ILE A 204 -9.48 16.51 2.06
C ILE A 204 -8.66 16.29 0.79
N GLY A 205 -8.07 15.10 0.63
CA GLY A 205 -7.30 14.70 -0.54
C GLY A 205 -8.05 14.90 -1.85
N GLU A 206 -9.32 14.47 -1.93
CA GLU A 206 -10.16 14.66 -3.12
C GLU A 206 -10.31 16.14 -3.52
N TYR A 207 -10.58 17.02 -2.54
CA TYR A 207 -10.69 18.46 -2.80
C TYR A 207 -9.34 19.07 -3.20
N LEU A 208 -8.24 18.65 -2.60
CA LEU A 208 -6.90 19.14 -2.96
C LEU A 208 -6.46 18.66 -4.35
N ARG A 209 -6.75 17.41 -4.72
CA ARG A 209 -6.55 16.88 -6.09
C ARG A 209 -7.33 17.72 -7.10
N PHE A 210 -8.61 17.96 -6.82
CA PHE A 210 -9.44 18.80 -7.67
C PHE A 210 -8.89 20.22 -7.79
N ALA A 211 -8.56 20.87 -6.68
CA ALA A 211 -8.00 22.23 -6.70
C ALA A 211 -6.69 22.29 -7.51
N SER A 212 -5.82 21.28 -7.33
CA SER A 212 -4.55 21.18 -8.04
C SER A 212 -4.72 20.99 -9.56
N ARG A 213 -5.81 20.34 -9.97
CA ARG A 213 -6.18 20.16 -11.38
C ARG A 213 -6.68 21.43 -12.05
N TYR A 214 -7.37 22.32 -11.33
CA TYR A 214 -8.10 23.44 -11.93
C TYR A 214 -7.53 24.83 -11.62
N VAL A 215 -6.71 24.98 -10.59
CA VAL A 215 -6.21 26.29 -10.13
C VAL A 215 -4.83 26.61 -10.72
N ALA A 216 -4.47 27.90 -10.84
CA ALA A 216 -3.14 28.35 -11.25
C ALA A 216 -2.03 27.91 -10.30
N GLY A 217 -0.79 27.79 -10.82
CA GLY A 217 0.37 27.35 -10.04
C GLY A 217 0.73 28.27 -8.87
N GLU A 218 0.45 29.58 -8.98
CA GLU A 218 0.73 30.56 -7.93
C GLU A 218 -0.13 30.33 -6.68
N SER A 219 -1.41 30.00 -6.85
CA SER A 219 -2.34 29.71 -5.75
C SER A 219 -2.02 28.38 -5.05
N MET A 220 -1.17 27.52 -5.64
CA MET A 220 -0.74 26.27 -5.00
C MET A 220 0.11 26.51 -3.75
N SER A 221 0.75 27.68 -3.63
CA SER A 221 1.43 28.09 -2.39
C SER A 221 0.49 28.02 -1.17
N ARG A 222 -0.78 28.42 -1.33
CA ARG A 222 -1.80 28.38 -0.26
C ARG A 222 -2.15 26.96 0.16
N VAL A 223 -2.24 26.03 -0.80
CA VAL A 223 -2.46 24.59 -0.51
C VAL A 223 -1.31 24.02 0.31
N VAL A 224 -0.08 24.36 -0.08
CA VAL A 224 1.13 23.92 0.61
C VAL A 224 1.16 24.47 2.04
N SER A 225 0.96 25.79 2.23
CA SER A 225 0.94 26.40 3.57
C SER A 225 -0.13 25.77 4.46
N PHE A 226 -1.37 25.66 3.98
CA PHE A 226 -2.47 25.02 4.71
C PHE A 226 -2.11 23.60 5.14
N SER A 227 -1.64 22.77 4.22
CA SER A 227 -1.33 21.36 4.49
C SER A 227 -0.19 21.22 5.50
N ARG A 228 0.84 22.07 5.39
CA ARG A 228 1.99 22.07 6.29
C ARG A 228 1.65 22.57 7.69
N GLU A 229 0.89 23.65 7.80
CA GLU A 229 0.55 24.27 9.08
C GLU A 229 -0.48 23.43 9.84
N LYS A 230 -1.56 23.02 9.16
CA LYS A 230 -2.65 22.27 9.81
C LYS A 230 -2.20 20.88 10.24
N PHE A 231 -1.37 20.22 9.44
CA PHE A 231 -0.93 18.84 9.67
C PHE A 231 0.55 18.76 10.05
N ARG A 232 1.11 19.81 10.65
CA ARG A 232 2.55 19.92 10.98
C ARG A 232 3.12 18.70 11.72
N HIS A 233 2.29 18.08 12.57
CA HIS A 233 2.65 16.95 13.43
C HIS A 233 2.34 15.58 12.81
N ASP A 234 1.64 15.53 11.67
CA ASP A 234 1.31 14.29 10.97
C ASP A 234 1.99 14.25 9.59
N ARG A 235 3.24 13.81 9.61
CA ARG A 235 4.06 13.67 8.40
C ARG A 235 3.47 12.66 7.41
N ASN A 236 2.81 11.61 7.91
CA ASN A 236 2.22 10.56 7.07
C ASN A 236 1.06 11.13 6.27
N LEU A 237 0.13 11.82 6.94
CA LEU A 237 -0.98 12.50 6.28
C LEU A 237 -0.49 13.56 5.28
N GLN A 238 0.52 14.36 5.63
CA GLN A 238 1.12 15.30 4.68
C GLN A 238 1.64 14.59 3.41
N GLY A 239 2.27 13.43 3.55
CA GLY A 239 2.71 12.61 2.42
C GLY A 239 1.56 12.06 1.56
N GLU A 240 0.44 11.71 2.16
CA GLU A 240 -0.78 11.27 1.45
C GLU A 240 -1.44 12.43 0.70
N LEU A 241 -1.60 13.59 1.33
CA LEU A 241 -2.14 14.80 0.69
C LEU A 241 -1.28 15.25 -0.49
N LEU A 242 0.04 15.15 -0.36
CA LEU A 242 0.98 15.45 -1.44
C LEU A 242 0.75 14.54 -2.66
N GLU A 243 0.43 13.26 -2.46
CA GLU A 243 0.11 12.32 -3.55
C GLU A 243 -1.19 12.70 -4.28
N PHE A 244 -2.24 13.10 -3.55
CA PHE A 244 -3.47 13.64 -4.17
C PHE A 244 -3.19 14.88 -5.03
N ILE A 245 -2.34 15.79 -4.54
CA ILE A 245 -1.92 16.98 -5.29
C ILE A 245 -1.16 16.58 -6.55
N ARG A 246 -0.23 15.61 -6.46
CA ARG A 246 0.50 15.07 -7.61
C ARG A 246 -0.44 14.57 -8.70
N GLN A 247 -1.44 13.76 -8.31
CA GLN A 247 -2.45 13.24 -9.24
C GLN A 247 -3.21 14.38 -9.92
N GLY A 248 -3.62 15.42 -9.18
CA GLY A 248 -4.32 16.57 -9.75
C GLY A 248 -3.48 17.34 -10.78
N LEU A 249 -2.19 17.55 -10.47
CA LEU A 249 -1.25 18.20 -11.40
C LEU A 249 -1.01 17.35 -12.66
N GLN A 250 -0.88 16.04 -12.50
CA GLN A 250 -0.70 15.09 -13.62
C GLN A 250 -1.93 15.04 -14.53
N GLU A 251 -3.13 15.00 -13.98
CA GLU A 251 -4.38 15.04 -14.75
C GLU A 251 -4.54 16.32 -15.58
N ARG A 252 -3.93 17.41 -15.13
CA ARG A 252 -3.87 18.67 -15.85
C ARG A 252 -2.77 18.70 -16.92
N GLY A 253 -1.75 17.86 -16.79
CA GLY A 253 -0.52 17.95 -17.59
C GLY A 253 0.31 19.20 -17.27
N ALA A 254 0.19 19.75 -16.05
CA ALA A 254 0.90 20.96 -15.65
C ALA A 254 2.27 20.66 -15.03
N ALA A 255 3.22 21.58 -15.22
CA ALA A 255 4.49 21.55 -14.51
C ALA A 255 4.28 21.65 -12.99
N VAL A 256 5.13 20.96 -12.22
CA VAL A 256 5.07 20.97 -10.76
C VAL A 256 5.50 22.35 -10.23
N PRO A 257 4.66 23.05 -9.45
CA PRO A 257 5.04 24.32 -8.84
C PRO A 257 6.21 24.15 -7.86
N GLN A 258 7.13 25.13 -7.81
CA GLN A 258 8.31 25.06 -6.95
C GLN A 258 7.96 24.94 -5.46
N SER A 259 6.88 25.57 -5.00
CA SER A 259 6.38 25.45 -3.63
C SER A 259 6.02 24.01 -3.25
N VAL A 260 5.38 23.29 -4.16
CA VAL A 260 5.01 21.87 -3.99
C VAL A 260 6.25 20.99 -4.02
N ARG A 261 7.17 21.23 -4.97
CA ARG A 261 8.45 20.51 -5.04
C ARG A 261 9.29 20.68 -3.77
N ASN A 262 9.39 21.90 -3.24
CA ASN A 262 10.14 22.18 -2.01
C ASN A 262 9.53 21.49 -0.79
N TRP A 263 8.19 21.40 -0.72
CA TRP A 263 7.51 20.64 0.33
C TRP A 263 7.76 19.13 0.21
N ALA A 264 7.66 18.58 -1.00
CA ALA A 264 8.00 17.18 -1.27
C ALA A 264 9.44 16.86 -0.86
N LEU A 265 10.39 17.74 -1.20
CA LEU A 265 11.79 17.64 -0.80
C LEU A 265 11.96 17.61 0.72
N ALA A 266 11.31 18.53 1.45
CA ALA A 266 11.39 18.60 2.91
C ALA A 266 10.82 17.33 3.58
N LEU A 267 9.67 16.83 3.10
CA LEU A 267 9.08 15.59 3.62
C LEU A 267 9.97 14.38 3.35
N ALA A 268 10.41 14.20 2.10
CA ALA A 268 11.27 13.11 1.71
C ALA A 268 12.58 13.10 2.51
N LYS A 269 13.21 14.27 2.65
CA LYS A 269 14.40 14.45 3.48
C LYS A 269 14.14 14.03 4.93
N GLY A 270 13.06 14.52 5.54
CA GLY A 270 12.70 14.16 6.91
C GLY A 270 12.49 12.66 7.12
N TYR A 271 11.86 11.96 6.17
CA TYR A 271 11.70 10.50 6.22
C TYR A 271 13.05 9.76 6.12
N LEU A 272 13.90 10.17 5.18
CA LEU A 272 15.21 9.55 5.00
C LEU A 272 16.13 9.82 6.18
N GLU A 273 16.11 11.02 6.76
CA GLU A 273 16.88 11.38 7.96
C GLU A 273 16.42 10.61 9.20
N THR A 274 15.11 10.41 9.39
CA THR A 274 14.59 9.52 10.44
C THR A 274 15.19 8.11 10.32
N SER A 275 15.37 7.62 9.10
CA SER A 275 15.98 6.31 8.86
C SER A 275 17.49 6.33 9.10
N ALA A 276 18.18 7.34 8.55
CA ALA A 276 19.62 7.50 8.66
C ALA A 276 20.11 7.78 10.09
N ALA A 277 19.26 8.33 10.97
CA ALA A 277 19.58 8.53 12.37
C ALA A 277 19.55 7.23 13.19
N VAL A 278 18.67 6.29 12.83
CA VAL A 278 18.45 5.03 13.58
C VAL A 278 19.40 3.92 13.12
N LEU A 279 19.58 3.77 11.81
CA LEU A 279 20.28 2.61 11.23
C LEU A 279 21.78 2.49 11.60
N PRO A 280 22.56 3.57 11.80
CA PRO A 280 23.97 3.45 12.24
C PRO A 280 24.12 3.02 13.71
N ARG A 281 23.10 3.20 14.54
CA ARG A 281 23.15 2.96 16.00
C ARG A 281 22.68 1.56 16.40
N GLN A 282 22.14 0.77 15.46
CA GLN A 282 21.52 -0.54 15.74
C GLN A 282 21.94 -1.58 14.68
N SER A 283 23.11 -2.20 14.88
CA SER A 283 23.67 -3.24 13.99
C SER A 283 22.91 -4.58 13.99
N ARG A 284 21.72 -4.66 14.62
CA ARG A 284 20.95 -5.90 14.85
C ARG A 284 19.48 -5.84 14.40
N LEU A 285 19.05 -4.80 13.69
CA LEU A 285 17.66 -4.75 13.23
C LEU A 285 17.36 -5.84 12.20
N VAL A 286 16.29 -6.61 12.43
CA VAL A 286 15.77 -7.61 11.51
C VAL A 286 14.74 -6.94 10.61
N ALA A 287 14.95 -7.02 9.29
CA ALA A 287 14.01 -6.46 8.32
C ALA A 287 12.66 -7.19 8.36
N TRP A 288 11.58 -6.54 7.95
CA TRP A 288 10.27 -7.18 7.81
C TRP A 288 9.63 -6.85 6.47
N ASP A 289 8.89 -7.82 5.96
CA ASP A 289 8.27 -7.80 4.65
C ASP A 289 6.80 -8.16 4.70
N TYR A 290 5.98 -7.43 3.94
CA TYR A 290 4.62 -7.84 3.65
C TYR A 290 4.58 -8.80 2.46
N ILE A 291 3.78 -9.86 2.62
CA ILE A 291 3.46 -10.85 1.60
C ILE A 291 1.93 -10.84 1.45
N PRO A 292 1.40 -10.36 0.31
CA PRO A 292 -0.04 -10.39 0.05
C PRO A 292 -0.60 -11.81 0.13
N HIS A 293 -1.82 -11.94 0.63
CA HIS A 293 -2.53 -13.21 0.59
C HIS A 293 -2.81 -13.61 -0.88
N PRO A 294 -2.73 -14.91 -1.25
CA PRO A 294 -2.95 -15.34 -2.64
C PRO A 294 -4.28 -14.88 -3.24
N SER A 295 -5.37 -14.91 -2.46
CA SER A 295 -6.70 -14.44 -2.88
C SER A 295 -6.83 -12.90 -2.94
N ALA A 296 -5.87 -12.16 -2.40
CA ALA A 296 -5.87 -10.70 -2.30
C ALA A 296 -4.53 -10.08 -2.77
N SER A 297 -3.97 -10.61 -3.86
CA SER A 297 -2.61 -10.27 -4.33
C SER A 297 -2.38 -8.79 -4.69
N ARG A 298 -3.44 -8.01 -4.92
CA ARG A 298 -3.39 -6.56 -5.23
C ARG A 298 -3.65 -5.64 -4.03
N GLN A 299 -3.85 -6.20 -2.84
CA GLN A 299 -4.18 -5.43 -1.65
C GLN A 299 -2.95 -4.67 -1.11
N VAL A 300 -3.19 -3.49 -0.53
CA VAL A 300 -2.19 -2.74 0.22
C VAL A 300 -1.91 -3.43 1.56
N ASN A 301 -0.65 -3.39 2.03
CA ASN A 301 -0.23 -3.92 3.32
C ASN A 301 -1.18 -3.48 4.47
N PRO A 302 -1.89 -4.41 5.14
CA PRO A 302 -2.79 -4.09 6.24
C PRO A 302 -2.07 -3.84 7.56
N TRP A 303 -0.83 -4.33 7.71
CA TRP A 303 -0.08 -4.25 8.96
C TRP A 303 0.39 -2.82 9.23
N ARG A 304 -0.11 -2.24 10.31
CA ARG A 304 0.22 -0.88 10.77
C ARG A 304 0.69 -0.92 12.21
N PHE A 305 1.57 0.00 12.58
CA PHE A 305 1.87 0.23 13.98
C PHE A 305 0.60 0.69 14.69
N SER A 306 0.18 -0.07 15.70
CA SER A 306 -1.03 0.24 16.44
C SER A 306 -0.88 1.58 17.15
N THR A 307 -1.99 2.30 17.28
CA THR A 307 -2.09 3.47 18.16
C THR A 307 -2.95 3.17 19.38
N ARG A 308 -3.52 1.95 19.50
CA ARG A 308 -4.39 1.56 20.62
C ARG A 308 -3.65 1.70 21.96
N GLU A 309 -4.34 2.23 22.96
CA GLU A 309 -3.78 2.45 24.31
C GLU A 309 -3.33 1.15 24.97
N ASN A 310 -4.18 0.12 24.86
CA ASN A 310 -3.94 -1.18 25.47
C ASN A 310 -2.81 -1.98 24.80
N PHE A 311 -2.19 -1.47 23.71
CA PHE A 311 -1.05 -2.11 23.05
C PHE A 311 0.31 -1.49 23.43
N ARG A 312 0.32 -0.56 24.39
CA ARG A 312 1.53 0.16 24.80
C ARG A 312 2.16 -0.50 26.03
N ILE A 313 3.09 -1.42 25.78
CA ILE A 313 3.80 -2.19 26.80
C ILE A 313 4.90 -1.31 27.43
N LEU A 314 4.91 -1.20 28.77
CA LEU A 314 6.07 -0.64 29.48
C LEU A 314 7.18 -1.68 29.53
N PRO A 315 8.45 -1.32 29.25
CA PRO A 315 9.56 -2.25 29.41
C PRO A 315 9.59 -2.79 30.85
N GLU A 316 9.63 -4.11 31.02
CA GLU A 316 9.99 -4.68 32.32
C GLU A 316 11.43 -4.27 32.60
N SER A 317 11.70 -3.76 33.81
CA SER A 317 13.03 -3.29 34.18
C SER A 317 14.01 -4.47 34.25
N THR A 318 14.61 -4.85 33.14
CA THR A 318 15.73 -5.78 33.08
C THR A 318 16.71 -5.31 32.01
N ALA A 319 17.84 -4.80 32.50
CA ALA A 319 19.17 -4.76 31.87
C ALA A 319 19.26 -4.54 30.34
N SER A 320 19.80 -3.36 29.98
CA SER A 320 20.65 -3.17 28.80
C SER A 320 20.00 -3.60 27.46
N ALA A 321 19.02 -2.82 26.98
CA ALA A 321 18.76 -2.79 25.55
C ALA A 321 19.81 -1.88 24.87
N ALA A 322 20.77 -2.47 24.17
CA ALA A 322 21.74 -1.80 23.31
C ALA A 322 21.05 -1.13 22.10
N GLY A 323 20.26 -0.08 22.37
CA GLY A 323 19.23 0.41 21.45
C GLY A 323 18.88 1.90 21.59
N GLY A 324 19.82 2.77 21.96
CA GLY A 324 19.78 4.19 21.60
C GLY A 324 18.62 5.08 22.08
N ARG A 325 17.77 4.65 23.03
CA ARG A 325 16.81 5.49 23.76
C ARG A 325 17.09 5.44 25.25
N LEU A 326 16.64 6.47 25.99
CA LEU A 326 16.88 6.57 27.43
C LEU A 326 15.94 5.63 28.19
N ASP A 327 16.52 4.76 29.01
CA ASP A 327 15.74 3.87 29.88
C ASP A 327 14.93 4.65 30.90
N TRP A 328 13.80 4.11 31.35
CA TRP A 328 13.05 4.63 32.49
C TRP A 328 12.95 3.57 33.58
N SER A 329 13.15 3.96 34.83
CA SER A 329 13.03 3.08 35.99
C SER A 329 11.89 3.52 36.90
N TYR A 330 11.20 2.53 37.47
CA TYR A 330 10.23 2.76 38.53
C TYR A 330 10.91 2.64 39.89
N GLU A 331 10.62 3.58 40.77
CA GLU A 331 10.97 3.52 42.19
C GLU A 331 9.69 3.72 43.03
N PRO A 332 9.50 2.95 44.11
CA PRO A 332 8.39 3.17 45.03
C PRO A 332 8.53 4.54 45.71
N HIS A 333 7.41 5.22 45.95
CA HIS A 333 7.42 6.47 46.71
C HIS A 333 7.89 6.22 48.16
N PRO A 334 8.73 7.08 48.76
CA PRO A 334 9.18 6.92 50.14
C PRO A 334 8.01 6.72 51.12
N GLY A 335 8.12 5.72 52.00
CA GLY A 335 7.10 5.40 53.02
C GLY A 335 6.04 4.37 52.62
N MET A 336 6.07 3.84 51.39
CA MET A 336 5.15 2.80 50.92
C MET A 336 5.90 1.46 50.70
N SER A 337 5.37 0.35 51.20
CA SER A 337 5.86 -1.00 50.84
C SER A 337 5.62 -1.27 49.34
N ARG A 338 6.36 -2.21 48.73
CA ARG A 338 6.32 -2.53 47.29
C ARG A 338 4.87 -2.73 46.77
N ARG A 339 4.23 -1.65 46.34
CA ARG A 339 3.00 -1.64 45.55
C ARG A 339 3.35 -1.64 44.06
N GLN A 340 2.43 -2.18 43.27
CA GLN A 340 2.54 -2.27 41.82
C GLN A 340 2.86 -0.89 41.22
N ASN A 341 3.72 -0.85 40.18
CA ASN A 341 4.06 0.38 39.46
C ASN A 341 2.78 1.08 38.96
N PRO A 342 2.48 2.32 39.38
CA PRO A 342 1.24 3.01 39.00
C PRO A 342 1.29 3.58 37.58
N TRP A 343 2.48 3.80 37.05
CA TRP A 343 2.67 4.49 35.78
C TRP A 343 2.26 3.59 34.62
N ARG A 344 1.46 4.14 33.69
CA ARG A 344 0.96 3.50 32.47
C ARG A 344 0.94 4.52 31.34
N PHE A 345 1.13 4.09 30.11
CA PHE A 345 0.87 4.98 28.97
C PHE A 345 -0.63 5.26 28.84
N SER A 346 -0.98 6.50 28.48
CA SER A 346 -2.36 6.95 28.30
C SER A 346 -2.45 7.94 27.14
N THR A 347 -3.52 7.85 26.34
CA THR A 347 -3.93 8.88 25.38
C THR A 347 -5.31 9.45 25.65
N ARG A 348 -5.87 9.18 26.83
CA ARG A 348 -7.23 9.59 27.22
C ARG A 348 -7.40 11.11 27.28
N ARG A 349 -6.29 11.85 27.25
CA ARG A 349 -6.27 13.29 27.42
C ARG A 349 -6.08 13.97 26.07
N GLY A 350 -6.80 15.07 25.86
CA GLY A 350 -6.46 16.02 24.83
C GLY A 350 -5.31 16.93 25.26
N ALA A 351 -4.78 17.70 24.33
CA ALA A 351 -3.80 18.75 24.59
C ALA A 351 -4.41 20.13 24.31
N GLY A 352 -3.91 21.15 25.00
CA GLY A 352 -4.34 22.53 24.83
C GLY A 352 -4.18 23.10 23.41
N ASP A 353 -3.43 22.42 22.52
CA ASP A 353 -3.31 22.77 21.09
C ASP A 353 -4.37 22.14 20.18
N GLY A 354 -5.38 21.48 20.76
CA GLY A 354 -6.52 20.91 20.04
C GLY A 354 -6.33 19.45 19.60
N ARG A 355 -5.19 18.82 19.92
CA ARG A 355 -5.04 17.36 19.75
C ARG A 355 -6.00 16.64 20.70
N GLN A 356 -6.79 15.70 20.18
CA GLN A 356 -7.78 14.97 20.99
C GLN A 356 -7.18 13.80 21.80
N SER A 357 -5.96 13.36 21.47
CA SER A 357 -5.31 12.20 22.08
C SER A 357 -3.79 12.39 22.11
N ILE A 358 -3.26 12.93 23.21
CA ILE A 358 -1.81 13.11 23.43
C ILE A 358 -1.25 11.95 24.25
N LEU A 359 -0.09 11.41 23.86
CA LEU A 359 0.57 10.32 24.58
C LEU A 359 1.31 10.83 25.80
N LEU A 360 0.87 10.40 26.98
CA LEU A 360 1.47 10.71 28.27
C LEU A 360 1.74 9.41 29.05
N VAL A 361 2.74 9.42 29.94
CA VAL A 361 2.86 8.44 31.03
C VAL A 361 2.05 8.96 32.20
N SER A 362 1.07 8.18 32.65
CA SER A 362 0.07 8.58 33.64
C SER A 362 -0.01 7.56 34.79
N SER A 363 -0.12 8.05 36.01
CA SER A 363 -0.44 7.25 37.20
C SER A 363 -1.94 6.93 37.33
N PHE A 364 -2.81 7.72 36.71
CA PHE A 364 -4.28 7.62 36.83
C PHE A 364 -4.87 6.24 36.51
N PRO A 365 -4.42 5.49 35.47
CA PRO A 365 -5.01 4.19 35.15
C PRO A 365 -4.87 3.12 36.25
N ALA A 366 -3.92 3.28 37.17
CA ALA A 366 -3.75 2.40 38.32
C ALA A 366 -4.59 2.82 39.55
N GLY A 367 -5.39 3.88 39.41
CA GLY A 367 -6.17 4.49 40.49
C GLY A 367 -5.40 5.60 41.22
N GLU A 368 -6.13 6.61 41.71
CA GLU A 368 -5.58 7.84 42.32
C GLU A 368 -4.91 7.62 43.69
N GLN A 369 -5.09 6.44 44.29
CA GLN A 369 -4.41 6.06 45.53
C GLN A 369 -3.01 5.45 45.29
N SER A 370 -2.64 5.24 44.02
CA SER A 370 -1.40 4.55 43.67
C SER A 370 -0.28 5.55 43.42
N THR A 371 0.69 5.61 44.34
CA THR A 371 1.83 6.54 44.30
C THR A 371 3.11 5.86 43.79
N GLY A 372 4.03 6.65 43.24
CA GLY A 372 5.28 6.14 42.69
C GLY A 372 6.16 7.20 42.03
N ILE A 373 7.39 6.82 41.74
CA ILE A 373 8.37 7.66 41.03
C ILE A 373 8.74 6.96 39.73
N PHE A 374 8.73 7.71 38.63
CA PHE A 374 9.23 7.26 37.33
C PHE A 374 10.39 8.15 36.91
N ARG A 375 11.58 7.56 36.74
CA ARG A 375 12.83 8.28 36.51
C ARG A 375 13.40 7.92 35.14
N SER A 376 13.84 8.92 34.38
CA SER A 376 14.57 8.69 33.13
C SER A 376 16.06 8.39 33.38
N ALA A 377 16.72 7.76 32.42
CA ALA A 377 18.18 7.77 32.33
C ALA A 377 18.70 9.19 32.05
N SER A 378 20.01 9.38 32.27
CA SER A 378 20.66 10.68 32.11
C SER A 378 20.83 11.08 30.64
N PHE A 379 20.58 12.35 30.31
CA PHE A 379 20.67 12.92 28.98
C PHE A 379 21.31 14.32 28.97
N LYS A 380 21.60 14.82 27.77
CA LYS A 380 22.18 16.16 27.57
C LYS A 380 21.09 17.22 27.46
N LEU A 381 21.09 18.18 28.37
CA LEU A 381 20.07 19.22 28.43
C LEU A 381 20.17 20.20 27.23
N PRO A 382 19.08 20.51 26.51
CA PRO A 382 19.08 21.52 25.44
C PRO A 382 19.04 22.95 26.02
N LYS A 383 19.06 23.98 25.15
CA LYS A 383 18.93 25.39 25.56
C LYS A 383 17.50 25.76 25.98
N SER A 384 16.51 24.99 25.55
CA SER A 384 15.13 25.03 26.03
C SER A 384 14.64 23.60 26.20
N PHE A 385 13.78 23.36 27.18
CA PHE A 385 13.26 22.03 27.44
C PHE A 385 11.77 22.09 27.78
N GLY A 386 10.93 21.62 26.86
CA GLY A 386 9.49 21.56 27.03
C GLY A 386 8.93 20.14 27.03
N PHE A 387 7.73 20.01 27.60
CA PHE A 387 6.94 18.79 27.68
C PHE A 387 5.47 19.11 27.95
N TRP A 388 4.59 18.12 27.84
CA TRP A 388 3.17 18.26 28.14
C TRP A 388 2.83 17.53 29.43
N ALA A 389 2.01 18.17 30.27
CA ALA A 389 1.55 17.59 31.52
C ALA A 389 0.03 17.79 31.70
N ALA A 390 -0.64 16.81 32.30
CA ALA A 390 -2.01 16.86 32.78
C ALA A 390 -2.05 16.27 34.20
N GLY A 391 -3.11 16.56 34.95
CA GLY A 391 -3.31 15.97 36.27
C GLY A 391 -3.61 16.99 37.34
N HIS A 392 -3.75 16.46 38.56
CA HIS A 392 -4.18 17.20 39.73
C HIS A 392 -3.36 16.78 40.95
N ASP A 393 -3.25 17.71 41.90
CA ASP A 393 -2.66 17.47 43.22
C ASP A 393 -3.53 17.99 44.36
N ALA A 394 -4.74 18.43 44.01
CA ALA A 394 -5.80 18.89 44.89
C ALA A 394 -7.08 19.08 44.04
N PRO A 395 -8.27 19.12 44.65
CA PRO A 395 -9.50 19.46 43.95
C PRO A 395 -9.41 20.83 43.24
N PRO A 396 -10.09 21.02 42.09
CA PRO A 396 -10.11 22.30 41.37
C PRO A 396 -10.47 23.47 42.28
N GLY A 397 -9.67 24.55 42.23
CA GLY A 397 -9.87 25.74 43.06
C GLY A 397 -9.29 25.67 44.48
N ARG A 398 -8.69 24.54 44.89
CA ARG A 398 -7.93 24.42 46.15
C ARG A 398 -6.43 24.57 45.89
N PRO A 399 -5.64 25.00 46.91
CA PRO A 399 -4.17 24.97 46.81
C PRO A 399 -3.65 23.54 46.57
N LEU A 400 -2.66 23.40 45.69
CA LEU A 400 -2.01 22.12 45.40
C LEU A 400 -1.28 21.58 46.63
N ALA A 401 -1.32 20.26 46.85
CA ALA A 401 -0.71 19.61 48.00
C ALA A 401 0.84 19.60 47.96
N GLY A 402 1.45 19.88 46.81
CA GLY A 402 2.90 19.81 46.58
C GLY A 402 3.44 18.37 46.56
N LYS A 403 2.58 17.38 46.39
CA LYS A 403 2.93 15.95 46.43
C LYS A 403 3.15 15.36 45.05
N ASN A 404 2.44 15.87 44.04
CA ASN A 404 2.61 15.50 42.64
C ASN A 404 3.45 16.55 41.92
N PHE A 405 4.53 16.15 41.26
CA PHE A 405 5.40 17.08 40.54
C PHE A 405 6.30 16.40 39.50
N ILE A 406 6.76 17.21 38.54
CA ILE A 406 7.79 16.89 37.56
C ILE A 406 9.04 17.66 37.95
N ARG A 407 10.21 17.02 37.96
CA ARG A 407 11.47 17.73 38.22
C ARG A 407 12.63 17.29 37.35
N LEU A 408 13.51 18.23 37.08
CA LEU A 408 14.79 18.04 36.40
C LEU A 408 15.91 18.04 37.45
N ARG A 409 16.75 17.01 37.44
CA ARG A 409 17.89 16.88 38.35
C ARG A 409 19.21 16.79 37.61
N ASP A 410 20.24 17.35 38.21
CA ASP A 410 21.62 17.19 37.76
C ASP A 410 22.06 15.73 37.90
N GLY A 411 22.65 15.17 36.84
CA GLY A 411 22.98 13.74 36.76
C GLY A 411 24.15 13.30 37.63
N GLY A 412 24.98 14.23 38.11
CA GLY A 412 26.10 13.91 39.01
C GLY A 412 25.75 14.19 40.47
N SER A 413 25.32 15.42 40.76
CA SER A 413 25.04 15.88 42.13
C SER A 413 23.63 15.53 42.63
N GLY A 414 22.72 15.17 41.73
CA GLY A 414 21.31 14.96 42.05
C GLY A 414 20.54 16.24 42.40
N LYS A 415 21.16 17.43 42.33
CA LYS A 415 20.53 18.71 42.67
C LYS A 415 19.34 18.99 41.76
N VAL A 416 18.21 19.44 42.33
CA VAL A 416 17.04 19.88 41.55
C VAL A 416 17.38 21.18 40.81
N LEU A 417 17.25 21.16 39.49
CA LEU A 417 17.50 22.31 38.62
C LEU A 417 16.20 23.06 38.29
N ARG A 418 15.11 22.33 38.05
CA ARG A 418 13.76 22.85 37.78
C ARG A 418 12.71 21.90 38.34
N GLN A 419 11.55 22.42 38.71
CA GLN A 419 10.39 21.64 39.15
C GLN A 419 9.09 22.31 38.70
N ALA A 420 8.10 21.52 38.32
CA ALA A 420 6.76 21.98 37.97
C ALA A 420 5.70 21.09 38.63
N SER A 421 4.60 21.70 39.07
CA SER A 421 3.42 20.99 39.55
C SER A 421 2.52 20.58 38.38
N PRO A 422 1.60 19.61 38.54
CA PRO A 422 0.55 19.36 37.56
C PRO A 422 -0.30 20.62 37.33
N PRO A 423 -0.88 20.79 36.12
CA PRO A 423 -1.62 22.01 35.77
C PRO A 423 -3.01 22.13 36.44
N GLY A 424 -3.47 21.13 37.21
CA GLY A 424 -4.82 21.11 37.78
C GLY A 424 -5.90 20.97 36.70
N ASN A 425 -5.60 20.25 35.62
CA ASN A 425 -6.48 20.11 34.46
C ASN A 425 -6.33 18.72 33.82
N ASP A 426 -7.45 18.22 33.30
CA ASP A 426 -7.52 16.97 32.54
C ASP A 426 -6.96 17.13 31.12
N ILE A 427 -7.04 18.35 30.57
CA ILE A 427 -6.42 18.70 29.28
C ILE A 427 -4.95 19.03 29.50
N ALA A 428 -4.07 18.33 28.79
CA ALA A 428 -2.64 18.52 28.92
C ALA A 428 -2.24 19.95 28.51
N GLN A 429 -1.43 20.57 29.37
CA GLN A 429 -0.85 21.89 29.14
C GLN A 429 0.63 21.74 28.84
N ARG A 430 1.13 22.61 27.96
CA ARG A 430 2.54 22.69 27.63
C ARG A 430 3.29 23.40 28.76
N ILE A 431 4.37 22.80 29.23
CA ILE A 431 5.31 23.39 30.19
C ILE A 431 6.64 23.57 29.46
N GLU A 432 7.22 24.76 29.55
CA GLU A 432 8.51 25.08 28.94
C GLU A 432 9.46 25.65 29.99
N TRP A 433 10.67 25.11 30.03
CA TRP A 433 11.77 25.62 30.84
C TRP A 433 12.84 26.24 29.96
N ASP A 434 13.25 27.46 30.30
CA ASP A 434 14.50 28.03 29.80
C ASP A 434 15.66 27.38 30.55
N THR A 435 16.54 26.75 29.78
CA THR A 435 17.69 25.96 30.24
C THR A 435 18.97 26.39 29.53
N ALA A 436 19.01 27.60 28.96
CA ALA A 436 20.17 28.09 28.21
C ALA A 436 21.45 28.14 29.06
N GLY A 437 21.33 28.47 30.35
CA GLY A 437 22.45 28.52 31.30
C GLY A 437 23.00 27.15 31.72
N GLU A 438 22.24 26.08 31.49
CA GLU A 438 22.60 24.70 31.87
C GLU A 438 22.73 23.75 30.66
N ALA A 439 22.72 24.30 29.44
CA ALA A 439 22.79 23.53 28.21
C ALA A 439 24.04 22.64 28.14
N GLY A 440 23.88 21.39 27.71
CA GLY A 440 24.94 20.38 27.62
C GLY A 440 25.28 19.66 28.93
N ARG A 441 24.68 20.05 30.06
CA ARG A 441 24.82 19.29 31.32
C ARG A 441 24.15 17.93 31.22
N SER A 442 24.69 16.96 31.96
CA SER A 442 24.09 15.64 32.13
C SER A 442 22.99 15.74 33.19
N VAL A 443 21.75 15.42 32.85
CA VAL A 443 20.57 15.60 33.70
C VAL A 443 19.60 14.43 33.54
N PHE A 444 18.65 14.26 34.45
CA PHE A 444 17.54 13.31 34.31
C PHE A 444 16.21 13.92 34.79
N VAL A 445 15.08 13.36 34.33
CA VAL A 445 13.74 13.78 34.71
C VAL A 445 13.12 12.77 35.68
N GLU A 446 12.38 13.28 36.66
CA GLU A 446 11.55 12.48 37.55
C GLU A 446 10.10 12.94 37.49
N LEU A 447 9.21 11.97 37.32
CA LEU A 447 7.76 12.11 37.51
C LEU A 447 7.43 11.54 38.89
N VAL A 448 6.83 12.35 39.75
CA VAL A 448 6.48 11.95 41.12
C VAL A 448 4.99 12.08 41.30
N ASP A 449 4.33 10.94 41.55
CA ASP A 449 2.99 10.91 42.10
C ASP A 449 3.13 10.49 43.57
N GLY A 450 3.03 11.47 44.46
CA GLY A 450 3.14 11.29 45.91
C GLY A 450 1.82 11.48 46.64
N ASN A 451 0.73 11.76 45.91
CA ASN A 451 -0.57 12.03 46.50
C ASN A 451 -1.41 10.76 46.50
N ALA A 452 -1.81 10.30 47.68
CA ALA A 452 -2.63 9.08 47.85
C ALA A 452 -4.09 9.40 48.19
N ALA A 453 -4.57 10.61 47.87
CA ALA A 453 -5.96 10.97 48.10
C ALA A 453 -6.92 10.15 47.21
N GLU A 454 -8.18 10.05 47.62
CA GLU A 454 -9.19 9.28 46.89
C GLU A 454 -9.65 9.93 45.58
N ALA A 455 -9.36 11.23 45.40
CA ALA A 455 -9.73 12.00 44.22
C ALA A 455 -8.72 13.12 43.95
N PHE A 456 -8.55 13.50 42.68
CA PHE A 456 -7.69 14.59 42.23
C PHE A 456 -6.21 14.42 42.63
N ALA A 457 -5.77 13.16 42.63
CA ALA A 457 -4.42 12.74 43.01
C ALA A 457 -3.82 11.88 41.88
N TRP A 458 -3.40 12.53 40.80
CA TRP A 458 -2.73 11.84 39.69
C TRP A 458 -1.91 12.79 38.83
N LEU A 459 -0.91 12.25 38.13
CA LEU A 459 -0.05 12.98 37.23
C LEU A 459 0.04 12.26 35.88
N ALA A 460 0.09 13.01 34.78
CA ALA A 460 0.37 12.50 33.44
C ALA A 460 1.35 13.42 32.71
N VAL A 461 2.44 12.87 32.14
CA VAL A 461 3.51 13.66 31.50
C VAL A 461 4.07 12.95 30.28
N GLY A 462 4.35 13.68 29.21
CA GLY A 462 4.91 13.13 27.97
C GLY A 462 5.09 14.19 26.89
N ASP A 463 5.34 13.75 25.66
CA ASP A 463 5.60 14.63 24.50
C ASP A 463 6.70 15.66 24.80
N PHE A 464 7.81 15.15 25.36
CA PHE A 464 9.04 15.89 25.64
C PHE A 464 9.69 16.35 24.33
N ASP A 465 10.33 17.52 24.33
CA ASP A 465 11.06 18.04 23.16
C ASP A 465 12.27 17.17 22.76
N ILE A 466 12.70 16.27 23.65
CA ILE A 466 13.74 15.29 23.38
C ILE A 466 13.08 13.96 23.07
N ASP A 467 13.15 13.55 21.80
CA ASP A 467 12.54 12.31 21.29
C ASP A 467 12.96 11.04 22.05
N ASP A 468 14.18 11.02 22.60
CA ASP A 468 14.71 9.89 23.38
C ASP A 468 14.15 9.80 24.80
N LEU A 469 13.59 10.89 25.34
CA LEU A 469 12.92 10.90 26.64
C LEU A 469 11.47 10.42 26.56
N ASN A 470 10.84 10.56 25.41
CA ASN A 470 9.49 10.03 25.21
C ASN A 470 9.55 8.51 25.29
N PRO A 471 8.96 7.90 26.35
CA PRO A 471 9.15 6.49 26.60
C PRO A 471 8.56 5.70 25.44
N SER A 472 9.37 4.81 24.87
CA SER A 472 8.99 4.01 23.74
C SER A 472 8.52 2.65 24.21
N TRP A 473 7.27 2.34 23.92
CA TRP A 473 6.80 0.96 23.90
C TRP A 473 7.30 0.29 22.61
N GLU A 474 7.64 -1.00 22.68
CA GLU A 474 7.93 -1.74 21.45
C GLU A 474 6.70 -1.72 20.55
N PRO A 475 6.82 -1.23 19.31
CA PRO A 475 5.65 -0.90 18.53
C PRO A 475 4.98 -2.20 18.03
N VAL A 476 3.81 -2.51 18.59
CA VAL A 476 2.94 -3.59 18.16
C VAL A 476 2.41 -3.30 16.77
N LEU A 477 2.60 -4.25 15.87
CA LEU A 477 1.95 -4.24 14.56
C LEU A 477 0.56 -4.86 14.69
N SER A 478 -0.40 -4.27 14.00
CA SER A 478 -1.78 -4.74 13.96
C SER A 478 -2.33 -4.62 12.55
N SER A 479 -3.09 -5.62 12.09
CA SER A 479 -3.86 -5.57 10.84
C SER A 479 -5.15 -4.77 10.97
N TYR A 480 -5.70 -4.65 12.18
CA TYR A 480 -6.98 -4.00 12.49
C TYR A 480 -7.17 -2.58 11.91
N PRO A 481 -6.18 -1.65 11.97
CA PRO A 481 -6.38 -0.27 11.50
C PRO A 481 -6.69 -0.15 10.01
N ALA A 482 -6.40 -1.19 9.21
CA ALA A 482 -6.67 -1.19 7.79
C ALA A 482 -8.08 -1.72 7.44
N GLY A 483 -8.82 -2.24 8.42
CA GLY A 483 -10.10 -2.92 8.29
C GLY A 483 -9.94 -4.45 8.36
N GLU A 484 -10.88 -5.11 9.03
CA GLU A 484 -10.84 -6.56 9.38
C GLU A 484 -10.95 -7.50 8.16
N GLN A 485 -11.30 -6.97 6.99
CA GLN A 485 -11.37 -7.76 5.76
C GLN A 485 -10.03 -7.85 5.01
N LYS A 486 -8.99 -7.16 5.51
CA LYS A 486 -7.72 -7.06 4.82
C LYS A 486 -6.70 -8.07 5.34
N VAL A 487 -6.29 -8.97 4.46
CA VAL A 487 -5.46 -10.12 4.79
C VAL A 487 -4.01 -10.02 4.30
N GLY A 488 -3.14 -10.85 4.87
CA GLY A 488 -1.80 -11.15 4.37
C GLY A 488 -0.78 -11.37 5.48
N THR A 489 0.41 -11.78 5.09
CA THR A 489 1.47 -12.18 6.02
C THR A 489 2.51 -11.06 6.19
N TYR A 490 2.88 -10.77 7.43
CA TYR A 490 4.05 -9.95 7.75
C TYR A 490 5.17 -10.85 8.26
N ARG A 491 6.28 -10.90 7.53
CA ARG A 491 7.36 -11.86 7.74
C ARG A 491 8.67 -11.16 8.11
N SER A 492 9.37 -11.65 9.11
CA SER A 492 10.70 -11.15 9.46
C SER A 492 11.78 -11.66 8.49
N GLY A 493 12.94 -11.02 8.52
CA GLY A 493 14.20 -11.61 8.08
C GLY A 493 14.65 -12.72 9.02
N VAL A 494 15.77 -13.36 8.68
CA VAL A 494 16.35 -14.45 9.46
C VAL A 494 17.00 -13.89 10.73
N PHE A 495 16.78 -14.55 11.86
CA PHE A 495 17.44 -14.30 13.14
C PHE A 495 17.84 -15.63 13.81
N VAL A 496 18.71 -15.56 14.81
CA VAL A 496 19.14 -16.73 15.58
C VAL A 496 18.15 -16.99 16.71
N LEU A 497 17.57 -18.19 16.76
CA LEU A 497 16.57 -18.57 17.77
C LEU A 497 17.19 -18.68 19.17
N PRO A 498 16.74 -17.89 20.18
CA PRO A 498 17.14 -18.09 21.57
C PRO A 498 16.50 -19.35 22.19
N PRO A 499 17.00 -19.84 23.34
CA PRO A 499 16.36 -20.95 24.08
C PRO A 499 14.96 -20.63 24.62
N LYS A 500 14.68 -19.34 24.87
CA LYS A 500 13.34 -18.84 25.23
C LYS A 500 12.93 -17.72 24.29
N PHE A 501 11.81 -17.91 23.61
CA PHE A 501 11.27 -16.93 22.68
C PHE A 501 9.95 -16.36 23.23
N ARG A 502 9.89 -15.05 23.47
CA ARG A 502 8.73 -14.37 24.04
C ARG A 502 8.22 -13.27 23.13
N PHE A 503 6.92 -13.03 23.16
CA PHE A 503 6.25 -11.95 22.45
C PHE A 503 4.86 -11.67 23.05
N TRP A 504 4.28 -10.55 22.64
CA TRP A 504 2.92 -10.16 22.99
C TRP A 504 1.99 -10.29 21.78
N ILE A 505 0.78 -10.76 22.01
CA ILE A 505 -0.24 -10.99 20.99
C ILE A 505 -1.63 -10.55 21.46
N ALA A 506 -2.42 -9.97 20.58
CA ALA A 506 -3.84 -9.69 20.75
C ALA A 506 -4.55 -9.98 19.43
N GLY A 507 -5.87 -10.11 19.47
CA GLY A 507 -6.67 -10.29 18.28
C GLY A 507 -7.66 -11.43 18.39
N HIS A 508 -8.32 -11.65 17.26
CA HIS A 508 -9.36 -12.63 17.07
C HIS A 508 -9.19 -13.29 15.71
N ASP A 509 -9.75 -14.49 15.59
CA ASP A 509 -9.75 -15.26 14.34
C ASP A 509 -11.17 -15.59 13.87
N GLN A 510 -12.14 -15.49 14.78
CA GLN A 510 -13.55 -15.75 14.57
C GLN A 510 -14.31 -15.10 15.72
N ASP A 511 -15.65 -15.06 15.61
CA ASP A 511 -16.53 -14.73 16.73
C ASP A 511 -16.08 -15.47 18.01
N PRO A 512 -15.93 -14.76 19.15
CA PRO A 512 -15.47 -15.35 20.41
C PRO A 512 -16.30 -16.56 20.87
N ASP A 513 -17.57 -16.64 20.48
CA ASP A 513 -18.50 -17.72 20.84
C ASP A 513 -18.36 -18.96 19.92
N GLU A 514 -17.66 -18.86 18.80
CA GLU A 514 -17.41 -19.96 17.86
C GLU A 514 -16.03 -20.59 18.06
N PRO A 515 -15.73 -21.80 17.54
CA PRO A 515 -14.38 -22.38 17.54
C PRO A 515 -13.37 -21.57 16.70
N LEU A 516 -12.06 -21.73 16.97
CA LEU A 516 -11.03 -21.01 16.21
C LEU A 516 -11.02 -21.49 14.76
N GLY A 517 -11.04 -20.57 13.81
CA GLY A 517 -11.05 -20.86 12.38
C GLY A 517 -9.69 -21.32 11.82
N GLY A 518 -8.60 -21.07 12.54
CA GLY A 518 -7.23 -21.38 12.15
C GLY A 518 -6.66 -20.47 11.05
N LYS A 519 -7.28 -19.33 10.75
CA LYS A 519 -6.85 -18.44 9.64
C LYS A 519 -5.84 -17.40 10.10
N ASN A 520 -5.97 -16.92 11.33
CA ASN A 520 -5.09 -15.94 11.98
C ASN A 520 -4.16 -16.65 12.96
N PHE A 521 -2.86 -16.42 12.83
CA PHE A 521 -1.86 -17.03 13.72
C PHE A 521 -0.50 -16.35 13.59
N ILE A 522 0.36 -16.62 14.58
CA ILE A 522 1.80 -16.38 14.51
C ILE A 522 2.52 -17.72 14.41
N ARG A 523 3.54 -17.81 13.54
CA ARG A 523 4.37 -19.03 13.46
C ARG A 523 5.85 -18.75 13.26
N LEU A 524 6.67 -19.59 13.86
CA LEU A 524 8.12 -19.64 13.72
C LEU A 524 8.49 -20.73 12.71
N ARG A 525 9.36 -20.40 11.75
CA ARG A 525 9.79 -21.34 10.71
C ARG A 525 11.31 -21.37 10.59
N ASP A 526 11.81 -22.55 10.27
CA ASP A 526 13.22 -22.74 9.95
C ASP A 526 13.59 -21.99 8.65
N ALA A 527 14.72 -21.29 8.64
CA ALA A 527 15.11 -20.46 7.51
C ALA A 527 15.49 -21.27 6.25
N LEU A 528 15.95 -22.53 6.41
CA LEU A 528 16.44 -23.35 5.31
C LEU A 528 15.32 -24.23 4.72
N SER A 529 14.68 -25.04 5.56
CA SER A 529 13.63 -25.99 5.19
C SER A 529 12.26 -25.34 5.05
N HIS A 530 12.05 -24.17 5.66
CA HIS A 530 10.74 -23.56 5.84
C HIS A 530 9.77 -24.44 6.64
N GLY A 531 10.23 -25.48 7.36
CA GLY A 531 9.38 -26.24 8.27
C GLY A 531 8.84 -25.36 9.40
N VAL A 532 7.62 -25.63 9.87
CA VAL A 532 7.04 -24.95 11.03
C VAL A 532 7.65 -25.52 12.31
N ILE A 533 8.21 -24.67 13.17
CA ILE A 533 8.82 -25.05 14.45
C ILE A 533 7.82 -24.86 15.60
N ARG A 534 7.16 -23.70 15.67
CA ARG A 534 6.11 -23.35 16.64
C ARG A 534 5.02 -22.51 15.98
N GLN A 535 3.80 -22.57 16.48
CA GLN A 535 2.66 -21.76 16.02
C GLN A 535 1.70 -21.48 17.19
N ALA A 536 1.09 -20.30 17.23
CA ALA A 536 0.03 -19.95 18.18
C ALA A 536 -1.10 -19.15 17.50
N PRO A 537 -2.37 -19.41 17.86
CA PRO A 537 -3.50 -18.59 17.43
C PRO A 537 -3.58 -17.28 18.25
N PRO A 538 -4.42 -16.30 17.82
CA PRO A 538 -4.75 -15.16 18.66
C PRO A 538 -5.48 -15.59 19.95
N PRO A 539 -5.33 -14.84 21.05
CA PRO A 539 -5.89 -15.18 22.36
C PRO A 539 -7.40 -14.85 22.51
N ARG A 540 -8.09 -14.41 21.45
CA ARG A 540 -9.49 -13.90 21.49
C ARG A 540 -9.66 -12.74 22.47
N SER A 541 -8.69 -11.84 22.45
CA SER A 541 -8.62 -10.74 23.40
C SER A 541 -8.26 -9.47 22.69
N ASP A 542 -9.01 -8.43 23.02
CA ASP A 542 -8.71 -7.06 22.63
C ASP A 542 -7.48 -6.49 23.32
N ASN A 543 -7.03 -7.12 24.41
CA ASN A 543 -5.83 -6.77 25.16
C ASN A 543 -4.67 -7.71 24.83
N LEU A 544 -3.45 -7.18 24.86
CA LEU A 544 -2.24 -7.98 24.68
C LEU A 544 -2.10 -9.03 25.79
N GLN A 545 -1.80 -10.24 25.36
CA GLN A 545 -1.39 -11.35 26.20
C GLN A 545 0.05 -11.74 25.87
N HIS A 546 0.78 -12.17 26.90
CA HIS A 546 2.17 -12.58 26.78
C HIS A 546 2.24 -14.08 26.45
N ILE A 547 3.01 -14.44 25.43
CA ILE A 547 3.33 -15.83 25.08
C ILE A 547 4.84 -16.06 25.28
N GLU A 548 5.17 -17.18 25.91
CA GLU A 548 6.53 -17.72 26.02
C GLU A 548 6.58 -19.11 25.39
N TRP A 549 7.49 -19.31 24.45
CA TRP A 549 7.84 -20.63 23.92
C TRP A 549 9.18 -21.08 24.46
N ASP A 550 9.23 -22.33 24.94
CA ASP A 550 10.49 -23.05 25.13
C ASP A 550 10.98 -23.57 23.77
N THR A 551 12.13 -23.07 23.37
CA THR A 551 12.81 -23.34 22.10
C THR A 551 14.23 -23.83 22.32
N SER A 552 14.51 -24.40 23.50
CA SER A 552 15.82 -24.92 23.87
C SER A 552 16.27 -26.09 22.98
N ASP A 553 15.32 -26.86 22.45
CA ASP A 553 15.51 -27.96 21.49
C ASP A 553 16.02 -27.50 20.12
N GLU A 554 15.74 -26.25 19.74
CA GLU A 554 16.02 -25.69 18.41
C GLU A 554 16.90 -24.43 18.47
N ALA A 555 17.47 -24.14 19.64
CA ALA A 555 18.25 -22.93 19.89
C ALA A 555 19.50 -22.86 19.00
N GLY A 556 19.83 -21.65 18.54
CA GLY A 556 20.97 -21.41 17.65
C GLY A 556 20.68 -21.58 16.15
N ARG A 557 19.51 -22.11 15.77
CA ARG A 557 19.08 -22.19 14.36
C ARG A 557 18.76 -20.81 13.79
N GLY A 558 19.02 -20.65 12.50
CA GLY A 558 18.50 -19.53 11.72
C GLY A 558 17.01 -19.72 11.44
N VAL A 559 16.17 -18.81 11.91
CA VAL A 559 14.71 -18.89 11.80
C VAL A 559 14.13 -17.56 11.36
N TYR A 560 12.88 -17.55 10.89
CA TYR A 560 12.09 -16.35 10.68
C TYR A 560 10.68 -16.54 11.23
N ILE A 561 10.00 -15.43 11.50
CA ILE A 561 8.64 -15.44 12.06
C ILE A 561 7.65 -14.83 11.07
N GLU A 562 6.43 -15.38 11.05
CA GLU A 562 5.31 -14.91 10.22
C GLU A 562 4.13 -14.55 11.11
N LEU A 563 3.60 -13.33 10.93
CA LEU A 563 2.31 -12.89 11.44
C LEU A 563 1.30 -13.04 10.32
N VAL A 564 0.29 -13.89 10.49
CA VAL A 564 -0.67 -14.23 9.44
C VAL A 564 -2.04 -13.72 9.86
N ASP A 565 -2.59 -12.80 9.06
CA ASP A 565 -4.01 -12.48 9.06
C ASP A 565 -4.60 -13.06 7.78
N GLY A 566 -5.34 -14.15 7.91
CA GLY A 566 -5.95 -14.89 6.81
C GLY A 566 -7.47 -14.78 6.81
N ASN A 567 -8.09 -14.13 7.80
CA ASN A 567 -9.53 -14.02 7.88
C ASN A 567 -10.04 -12.78 7.13
N THR A 568 -11.02 -12.98 6.25
CA THR A 568 -11.66 -11.93 5.43
C THR A 568 -13.04 -11.53 5.97
N ASP A 569 -13.46 -12.07 7.11
CA ASP A 569 -14.76 -11.79 7.70
C ASP A 569 -14.88 -10.32 8.12
N ALA A 570 -16.11 -9.83 8.23
CA ALA A 570 -16.39 -8.42 8.48
C ALA A 570 -16.22 -8.00 9.96
N ALA A 571 -16.01 -8.97 10.86
CA ALA A 571 -15.86 -8.78 12.30
C ALA A 571 -14.93 -9.86 12.87
N PHE A 572 -14.24 -9.55 13.97
CA PHE A 572 -13.37 -10.49 14.71
C PHE A 572 -12.26 -11.12 13.86
N ALA A 573 -11.85 -10.43 12.81
CA ALA A 573 -10.83 -10.86 11.86
C ALA A 573 -9.63 -9.91 11.91
N TRP A 574 -8.79 -10.04 12.94
CA TRP A 574 -7.58 -9.23 13.06
C TRP A 574 -6.55 -9.81 14.03
N LEU A 575 -5.27 -9.47 13.81
CA LEU A 575 -4.16 -9.88 14.66
C LEU A 575 -3.28 -8.67 15.03
N ALA A 576 -2.72 -8.68 16.23
CA ALA A 576 -1.72 -7.71 16.67
C ALA A 576 -0.59 -8.38 17.44
N VAL A 577 0.68 -8.09 17.08
CA VAL A 577 1.86 -8.72 17.68
C VAL A 577 3.01 -7.72 17.83
N GLY A 578 3.77 -7.81 18.93
CA GLY A 578 5.00 -7.04 19.17
C GLY A 578 5.72 -7.49 20.44
N GLY A 579 6.72 -6.73 20.90
CA GLY A 579 7.37 -7.03 22.18
C GLY A 579 8.25 -8.28 22.16
N PHE A 580 9.00 -8.52 21.07
CA PHE A 580 9.77 -9.75 20.90
C PHE A 580 11.01 -9.78 21.81
N SER A 581 11.32 -10.93 22.42
CA SER A 581 12.52 -11.08 23.26
C SER A 581 13.86 -10.99 22.53
N VAL A 582 13.84 -10.99 21.19
CA VAL A 582 15.04 -10.88 20.36
C VAL A 582 15.29 -9.41 20.02
N ALA A 583 16.41 -8.87 20.50
CA ALA A 583 16.80 -7.50 20.26
C ALA A 583 16.86 -7.19 18.75
N GLY A 584 16.13 -6.15 18.33
CA GLY A 584 16.06 -5.72 16.93
C GLY A 584 15.11 -6.54 16.05
N LEU A 585 14.47 -7.60 16.58
CA LEU A 585 13.43 -8.33 15.85
C LEU A 585 12.14 -7.50 15.74
N SER A 586 11.84 -6.64 16.71
CA SER A 586 10.63 -5.82 16.65
C SER A 586 10.63 -4.88 15.43
N PRO A 587 9.52 -4.82 14.66
CA PRO A 587 9.44 -4.01 13.45
C PRO A 587 9.79 -2.54 13.70
N SER A 588 10.72 -1.99 12.92
CA SER A 588 11.18 -0.61 13.06
C SER A 588 10.46 0.36 12.11
N ARG A 589 10.07 1.53 12.62
CA ARG A 589 9.56 2.65 11.81
C ARG A 589 10.60 3.17 10.82
N ALA A 590 11.89 2.94 11.07
CA ALA A 590 12.98 3.35 10.18
C ALA A 590 12.85 2.71 8.78
N PHE A 591 12.39 1.46 8.69
CA PHE A 591 12.21 0.79 7.40
C PHE A 591 11.08 1.42 6.58
N GLY A 592 9.95 1.72 7.23
CA GLY A 592 8.82 2.39 6.60
C GLY A 592 9.17 3.82 6.15
N ALA A 593 9.93 4.56 6.97
CA ALA A 593 10.41 5.88 6.62
C ALA A 593 11.39 5.85 5.43
N ALA A 594 12.32 4.88 5.38
CA ALA A 594 13.25 4.74 4.27
C ALA A 594 12.50 4.49 2.95
N ARG A 595 11.52 3.58 2.97
CA ARG A 595 10.66 3.29 1.81
C ARG A 595 9.88 4.52 1.37
N LYS A 596 9.18 5.20 2.29
CA LYS A 596 8.35 6.36 1.94
C LYS A 596 9.18 7.54 1.44
N GLY A 597 10.35 7.76 2.06
CA GLY A 597 11.31 8.77 1.62
C GLY A 597 11.79 8.50 0.19
N ALA A 598 12.20 7.27 -0.11
CA ALA A 598 12.66 6.87 -1.44
C ALA A 598 11.55 6.95 -2.50
N GLU A 599 10.32 6.51 -2.17
CA GLU A 599 9.15 6.63 -3.04
C GLU A 599 8.89 8.09 -3.43
N LEU A 600 8.92 9.02 -2.46
CA LEU A 600 8.79 10.45 -2.73
C LEU A 600 9.94 10.97 -3.61
N VAL A 601 11.16 10.49 -3.37
CA VAL A 601 12.34 10.88 -4.14
C VAL A 601 12.15 10.54 -5.62
N GLY A 602 11.76 9.32 -5.94
CA GLY A 602 11.54 8.89 -7.32
C GLY A 602 10.28 9.47 -7.94
N ALA A 603 9.17 9.57 -7.21
CA ALA A 603 7.91 10.12 -7.71
C ALA A 603 7.98 11.61 -8.08
N TRP A 604 8.85 12.37 -7.41
CA TRP A 604 9.01 13.82 -7.59
C TRP A 604 10.33 14.23 -8.26
N GLY A 605 11.18 13.29 -8.63
CA GLY A 605 12.47 13.59 -9.28
C GLY A 605 13.40 14.43 -8.39
N LEU A 606 13.51 14.08 -7.10
CA LEU A 606 14.31 14.81 -6.10
C LEU A 606 15.78 14.37 -6.09
N SER A 607 16.52 14.71 -7.14
CA SER A 607 17.91 14.27 -7.34
C SER A 607 18.87 14.71 -6.22
N GLU A 608 18.53 15.78 -5.50
CA GLU A 608 19.28 16.31 -4.35
C GLU A 608 19.40 15.30 -3.20
N LEU A 609 18.48 14.35 -3.09
CA LEU A 609 18.48 13.33 -2.03
C LEU A 609 19.20 12.03 -2.42
N ARG A 610 19.76 11.96 -3.63
CA ARG A 610 20.55 10.81 -4.10
C ARG A 610 21.66 10.39 -3.13
N PRO A 611 22.47 11.29 -2.52
CA PRO A 611 23.53 10.89 -1.59
C PRO A 611 23.01 10.12 -0.38
N ILE A 612 21.83 10.50 0.14
CA ILE A 612 21.22 9.83 1.29
C ILE A 612 20.74 8.42 0.89
N LEU A 613 20.11 8.28 -0.28
CA LEU A 613 19.71 6.97 -0.79
C LEU A 613 20.92 6.04 -1.01
N VAL A 614 22.01 6.55 -1.59
CA VAL A 614 23.25 5.78 -1.76
C VAL A 614 23.83 5.34 -0.40
N SER A 615 23.80 6.20 0.61
CA SER A 615 24.21 5.85 1.97
C SER A 615 23.35 4.73 2.56
N LEU A 616 22.03 4.80 2.39
CA LEU A 616 21.11 3.76 2.84
C LEU A 616 21.35 2.43 2.10
N LEU A 617 21.58 2.44 0.79
CA LEU A 617 21.88 1.22 0.03
C LEU A 617 23.16 0.50 0.48
N LYS A 618 24.15 1.24 0.99
CA LYS A 618 25.38 0.69 1.57
C LYS A 618 25.16 0.12 2.98
N ASN A 619 24.05 0.45 3.65
CA ASN A 619 23.79 0.01 5.01
C ASN A 619 23.25 -1.43 5.04
N LYS A 620 24.06 -2.35 5.58
CA LYS A 620 23.73 -3.78 5.69
C LYS A 620 22.61 -4.09 6.69
N ALA A 621 22.24 -3.14 7.57
CA ALA A 621 21.07 -3.30 8.44
C ALA A 621 19.75 -3.27 7.65
N LEU A 622 19.76 -2.79 6.39
CA LEU A 622 18.63 -2.93 5.48
C LEU A 622 18.72 -4.28 4.75
N GLY A 623 17.65 -5.07 4.82
CA GLY A 623 17.55 -6.31 4.04
C GLY A 623 17.66 -6.06 2.53
N TYR A 624 18.10 -7.06 1.77
CA TYR A 624 18.30 -6.94 0.31
C TYR A 624 17.04 -6.46 -0.42
N ARG A 625 15.85 -6.94 -0.03
CA ARG A 625 14.60 -6.53 -0.68
C ARG A 625 14.36 -5.03 -0.56
N LEU A 626 14.44 -4.48 0.65
CA LEU A 626 14.26 -3.04 0.87
C LEU A 626 15.36 -2.23 0.15
N ARG A 627 16.61 -2.71 0.16
CA ARG A 627 17.67 -2.08 -0.64
C ARG A 627 17.36 -2.13 -2.15
N GLY A 628 16.78 -3.21 -2.66
CA GLY A 628 16.31 -3.30 -4.05
C GLY A 628 15.20 -2.30 -4.36
N GLU A 629 14.22 -2.15 -3.47
CA GLU A 629 13.15 -1.14 -3.59
C GLU A 629 13.72 0.29 -3.64
N LEU A 630 14.65 0.63 -2.74
CA LEU A 630 15.34 1.93 -2.74
C LEU A 630 16.18 2.12 -4.00
N ALA A 631 16.83 1.06 -4.48
CA ALA A 631 17.64 1.09 -5.69
C ALA A 631 16.78 1.32 -6.95
N ALA A 632 15.55 0.80 -6.98
CA ALA A 632 14.61 1.05 -8.06
C ALA A 632 14.22 2.53 -8.15
N GLU A 633 14.04 3.21 -7.01
CA GLU A 633 13.79 4.65 -6.98
C GLU A 633 15.01 5.46 -7.43
N LEU A 634 16.25 4.97 -7.19
CA LEU A 634 17.45 5.56 -7.78
C LEU A 634 17.53 5.37 -9.30
N ALA A 635 17.12 4.22 -9.82
CA ALA A 635 17.14 3.94 -11.25
C ALA A 635 16.23 4.90 -12.04
N ARG A 636 15.15 5.41 -11.44
CA ARG A 636 14.25 6.41 -12.07
C ARG A 636 14.94 7.71 -12.47
N PHE A 637 16.03 8.09 -11.80
CA PHE A 637 16.80 9.29 -12.17
C PHE A 637 17.61 9.13 -13.45
N ARG A 638 17.96 7.89 -13.78
CA ARG A 638 18.70 7.54 -14.99
C ARG A 638 18.08 6.26 -15.55
N PRO A 639 16.92 6.38 -16.21
CA PRO A 639 16.28 5.25 -16.84
C PRO A 639 17.29 4.53 -17.75
N ASP A 640 17.56 3.28 -17.41
CA ASP A 640 18.35 2.35 -18.21
C ASP A 640 17.80 0.96 -17.87
N ALA A 641 17.31 0.23 -18.87
CA ALA A 641 16.67 -1.06 -18.66
C ALA A 641 17.56 -2.05 -17.88
N ARG A 642 18.89 -1.98 -18.03
CA ARG A 642 19.84 -2.83 -17.30
C ARG A 642 19.96 -2.40 -15.84
N LEU A 643 19.97 -1.10 -15.56
CA LEU A 643 19.99 -0.56 -14.20
C LEU A 643 18.70 -0.92 -13.44
N SER A 644 17.54 -0.76 -14.09
CA SER A 644 16.25 -1.17 -13.53
C SER A 644 16.21 -2.68 -13.26
N THR A 645 16.73 -3.49 -14.19
CA THR A 645 16.83 -4.94 -14.01
C THR A 645 17.77 -5.30 -12.85
N LEU A 646 18.92 -4.62 -12.70
CA LEU A 646 19.81 -4.81 -11.55
C LEU A 646 19.11 -4.48 -10.23
N ALA A 647 18.27 -3.45 -10.18
CA ALA A 647 17.51 -3.09 -8.97
C ALA A 647 16.48 -4.16 -8.57
N LEU A 648 16.04 -5.02 -9.51
CA LEU A 648 15.18 -6.16 -9.20
C LEU A 648 15.94 -7.30 -8.49
N VAL A 649 17.23 -7.50 -8.80
CA VAL A 649 18.02 -8.65 -8.32
C VAL A 649 17.97 -8.82 -6.78
N PRO A 650 18.16 -7.77 -5.96
CA PRO A 650 18.06 -7.89 -4.49
C PRO A 650 16.69 -8.35 -3.98
N THR A 651 15.64 -8.16 -4.78
CA THR A 651 14.26 -8.56 -4.44
C THR A 651 13.93 -10.01 -4.86
N LEU A 652 14.80 -10.66 -5.63
CA LEU A 652 14.57 -12.00 -6.15
C LEU A 652 14.96 -13.06 -5.11
N PRO A 653 14.04 -13.95 -4.71
CA PRO A 653 14.33 -15.00 -3.72
C PRO A 653 15.45 -15.95 -4.16
N PHE A 654 15.44 -16.35 -5.44
CA PHE A 654 16.39 -17.30 -6.03
C PHE A 654 17.77 -16.71 -6.38
N ALA A 655 17.94 -15.38 -6.29
CA ALA A 655 19.23 -14.77 -6.54
C ALA A 655 20.19 -15.04 -5.37
N ALA A 656 21.40 -15.51 -5.69
CA ALA A 656 22.45 -15.73 -4.70
C ALA A 656 22.81 -14.40 -4.00
N GLU A 657 23.20 -14.46 -2.72
CA GLU A 657 23.57 -13.25 -1.96
C GLU A 657 24.69 -12.46 -2.64
N SER A 658 25.69 -13.15 -3.19
CA SER A 658 26.78 -12.53 -3.96
C SER A 658 26.27 -11.73 -5.17
N SER A 659 25.26 -12.23 -5.88
CA SER A 659 24.63 -11.50 -6.99
C SER A 659 23.84 -10.30 -6.50
N LYS A 660 23.18 -10.41 -5.33
CA LYS A 660 22.45 -9.29 -4.71
C LYS A 660 23.40 -8.19 -4.26
N GLU A 661 24.52 -8.53 -3.64
CA GLU A 661 25.56 -7.58 -3.22
C GLU A 661 26.19 -6.88 -4.43
N GLU A 662 26.60 -7.64 -5.45
CA GLU A 662 27.23 -7.05 -6.64
C GLU A 662 26.24 -6.18 -7.42
N ALA A 663 24.97 -6.57 -7.53
CA ALA A 663 23.93 -5.72 -8.13
C ALA A 663 23.83 -4.35 -7.45
N LEU A 664 23.74 -4.32 -6.11
CA LEU A 664 23.65 -3.08 -5.34
C LEU A 664 24.91 -2.23 -5.48
N LYS A 665 26.09 -2.87 -5.51
CA LYS A 665 27.36 -2.19 -5.74
C LYS A 665 27.41 -1.54 -7.12
N LEU A 666 27.04 -2.25 -8.19
CA LEU A 666 27.01 -1.68 -9.54
C LEU A 666 26.03 -0.49 -9.66
N ILE A 667 24.89 -0.56 -8.98
CA ILE A 667 23.91 0.55 -8.93
C ILE A 667 24.50 1.77 -8.22
N VAL A 668 25.13 1.56 -7.05
CA VAL A 668 25.76 2.61 -6.25
C VAL A 668 26.92 3.27 -7.02
N GLU A 669 27.73 2.47 -7.71
CA GLU A 669 28.87 2.94 -8.52
C GLU A 669 28.46 3.47 -9.90
N GLY A 670 27.20 3.23 -10.33
CA GLY A 670 26.70 3.61 -11.66
C GLY A 670 27.34 2.83 -12.81
N ARG A 671 27.84 1.61 -12.57
CA ARG A 671 28.59 0.78 -13.53
C ARG A 671 27.67 -0.16 -14.32
N VAL A 672 26.70 0.42 -15.02
CA VAL A 672 25.64 -0.33 -15.72
C VAL A 672 26.18 -1.25 -16.84
N SER A 673 27.31 -0.90 -17.45
CA SER A 673 27.96 -1.72 -18.48
C SER A 673 28.38 -3.11 -17.98
N GLN A 674 28.56 -3.30 -16.67
CA GLN A 674 28.93 -4.58 -16.06
C GLN A 674 27.71 -5.45 -15.68
N ALA A 675 26.47 -5.00 -15.98
CA ALA A 675 25.24 -5.69 -15.61
C ALA A 675 25.19 -7.15 -16.07
N ARG A 676 25.78 -7.47 -17.23
CA ARG A 676 25.81 -8.84 -17.77
C ARG A 676 26.40 -9.85 -16.78
N ALA A 677 27.48 -9.49 -16.09
CA ALA A 677 28.16 -10.39 -15.15
C ALA A 677 27.25 -10.82 -13.99
N VAL A 678 26.30 -9.96 -13.59
CA VAL A 678 25.32 -10.25 -12.54
C VAL A 678 24.07 -10.91 -13.11
N LEU A 679 23.56 -10.41 -14.23
CA LEU A 679 22.28 -10.86 -14.79
C LEU A 679 22.39 -12.23 -15.47
N GLU A 680 23.56 -12.62 -15.98
CA GLU A 680 23.78 -13.93 -16.60
C GLU A 680 23.51 -15.10 -15.64
N PRO A 681 24.17 -15.20 -14.47
CA PRO A 681 23.88 -16.28 -13.52
C PRO A 681 22.46 -16.20 -12.93
N VAL A 682 21.93 -14.99 -12.74
CA VAL A 682 20.55 -14.78 -12.23
C VAL A 682 19.50 -15.27 -13.24
N MET A 683 19.65 -14.94 -14.52
CA MET A 683 18.75 -15.41 -15.58
C MET A 683 18.81 -16.93 -15.75
N LYS A 684 20.02 -17.51 -15.71
CA LYS A 684 20.20 -18.97 -15.81
C LYS A 684 19.55 -19.72 -14.64
N GLY A 685 19.59 -19.15 -13.44
CA GLY A 685 19.00 -19.74 -12.23
C GLY A 685 17.51 -19.47 -12.04
N ALA A 686 16.93 -18.53 -12.80
CA ALA A 686 15.53 -18.15 -12.68
C ALA A 686 14.58 -19.16 -13.34
N SER A 687 13.40 -19.36 -12.75
CA SER A 687 12.25 -20.04 -13.39
C SER A 687 11.76 -19.27 -14.62
N ALA A 688 10.89 -19.87 -15.44
CA ALA A 688 10.30 -19.23 -16.62
C ALA A 688 9.62 -17.90 -16.26
N LEU A 689 8.85 -17.86 -15.17
CA LEU A 689 8.24 -16.61 -14.66
C LEU A 689 9.30 -15.60 -14.20
N GLY A 690 10.36 -16.06 -13.53
CA GLY A 690 11.47 -15.20 -13.11
C GLY A 690 12.21 -14.58 -14.31
N GLN A 691 12.50 -15.40 -15.32
CA GLN A 691 13.09 -14.96 -16.59
C GLN A 691 12.18 -13.99 -17.33
N GLN A 692 10.86 -14.25 -17.40
CA GLN A 692 9.89 -13.36 -18.03
C GLN A 692 9.86 -11.99 -17.33
N ARG A 693 9.92 -11.95 -15.99
CA ARG A 693 9.95 -10.71 -15.22
C ARG A 693 11.18 -9.86 -15.56
N LEU A 694 12.35 -10.48 -15.61
CA LEU A 694 13.62 -9.80 -15.95
C LEU A 694 13.69 -9.42 -17.43
N ALA A 695 13.29 -10.30 -18.32
CA ALA A 695 13.28 -10.08 -19.78
C ALA A 695 12.33 -8.96 -20.19
N ARG A 696 11.16 -8.85 -19.52
CA ARG A 696 10.24 -7.73 -19.74
C ARG A 696 10.90 -6.40 -19.46
N GLU A 697 11.62 -6.27 -18.34
CA GLU A 697 12.35 -5.06 -17.99
C GLU A 697 13.47 -4.77 -19.00
N LEU A 698 14.32 -5.76 -19.32
CA LEU A 698 15.40 -5.62 -20.30
C LEU A 698 14.89 -5.21 -21.69
N SER A 699 13.73 -5.70 -22.12
CA SER A 699 13.20 -5.40 -23.45
C SER A 699 12.71 -3.96 -23.64
N THR A 700 12.65 -3.14 -22.59
CA THR A 700 12.08 -1.77 -22.67
C THR A 700 12.97 -0.76 -23.39
N GLU A 701 14.27 -1.04 -23.54
CA GLU A 701 15.22 -0.14 -24.19
C GLU A 701 16.23 -0.90 -25.07
N PRO A 702 16.85 -0.26 -26.07
CA PRO A 702 17.78 -0.91 -26.99
C PRO A 702 18.95 -1.65 -26.31
N ALA A 703 19.61 -1.03 -25.33
CA ALA A 703 20.76 -1.62 -24.64
C ALA A 703 20.37 -2.83 -23.76
N GLY A 704 19.15 -2.83 -23.21
CA GLY A 704 18.62 -3.97 -22.48
C GLY A 704 18.19 -5.10 -23.42
N ALA A 705 17.58 -4.76 -24.56
CA ALA A 705 17.20 -5.74 -25.60
C ALA A 705 18.43 -6.46 -26.15
N GLU A 706 19.52 -5.75 -26.42
CA GLU A 706 20.80 -6.34 -26.82
C GLU A 706 21.32 -7.34 -25.77
N LEU A 707 21.30 -6.96 -24.49
CA LEU A 707 21.69 -7.87 -23.41
C LEU A 707 20.79 -9.10 -23.35
N LEU A 708 19.46 -8.95 -23.45
CA LEU A 708 18.51 -10.06 -23.46
C LEU A 708 18.78 -11.04 -24.61
N LEU A 709 18.95 -10.53 -25.84
CA LEU A 709 19.26 -11.37 -27.01
C LEU A 709 20.57 -12.13 -26.80
N SER A 710 21.61 -11.47 -26.29
CA SER A 710 22.89 -12.13 -26.01
C SER A 710 22.79 -13.23 -24.95
N LEU A 711 21.89 -13.10 -23.97
CA LEU A 711 21.63 -14.12 -22.95
C LEU A 711 20.88 -15.32 -23.54
N VAL A 712 19.93 -15.07 -24.44
CA VAL A 712 19.21 -16.13 -25.18
C VAL A 712 20.17 -16.89 -26.10
N GLU A 713 21.00 -16.20 -26.88
CA GLU A 713 22.01 -16.83 -27.75
C GLU A 713 23.00 -17.70 -26.96
N ALA A 714 23.41 -17.24 -25.77
CA ALA A 714 24.28 -17.98 -24.87
C ALA A 714 23.57 -19.15 -24.15
N GLY A 715 22.26 -19.36 -24.37
CA GLY A 715 21.47 -20.40 -23.70
C GLY A 715 21.31 -20.14 -22.19
N ARG A 716 21.41 -18.89 -21.75
CA ARG A 716 21.25 -18.44 -20.36
C ARG A 716 19.82 -18.05 -20.04
N ALA A 717 19.01 -17.84 -21.07
CA ALA A 717 17.60 -17.53 -21.01
C ALA A 717 16.84 -18.30 -22.11
N GLY A 718 15.58 -18.63 -21.85
CA GLY A 718 14.78 -19.44 -22.77
C GLY A 718 14.42 -18.67 -24.04
N VAL A 719 14.52 -19.31 -25.19
CA VAL A 719 14.17 -18.70 -26.49
C VAL A 719 12.68 -18.31 -26.53
N GLY A 720 11.81 -19.09 -25.86
CA GLY A 720 10.37 -18.82 -25.78
C GLY A 720 10.01 -17.48 -25.13
N LEU A 721 10.93 -16.87 -24.35
CA LEU A 721 10.72 -15.53 -23.79
C LEU A 721 10.51 -14.48 -24.89
N LEU A 722 11.16 -14.65 -26.04
CA LEU A 722 11.06 -13.73 -27.18
C LEU A 722 9.68 -13.76 -27.84
N ALA A 723 8.90 -14.82 -27.62
CA ALA A 723 7.53 -14.97 -28.15
C ALA A 723 6.45 -14.46 -27.18
N VAL A 724 6.79 -14.17 -25.92
CA VAL A 724 5.84 -13.65 -24.93
C VAL A 724 5.28 -12.31 -25.42
N PRO A 725 3.95 -12.11 -25.51
CA PRO A 725 3.36 -10.96 -26.21
C PRO A 725 3.92 -9.60 -25.79
N GLY A 726 4.07 -9.36 -24.47
CA GLY A 726 4.61 -8.09 -23.96
C GLY A 726 6.12 -7.89 -24.22
N ILE A 727 6.90 -8.97 -24.30
CA ILE A 727 8.34 -8.90 -24.62
C ILE A 727 8.52 -8.74 -26.12
N ALA A 728 7.78 -9.52 -26.92
CA ALA A 728 7.78 -9.43 -28.38
C ALA A 728 7.39 -8.03 -28.87
N GLN A 729 6.35 -7.43 -28.28
CA GLN A 729 5.94 -6.07 -28.60
C GLN A 729 7.06 -5.07 -28.31
N ASN A 730 7.67 -5.13 -27.12
CA ASN A 730 8.78 -4.26 -26.76
C ASN A 730 9.98 -4.42 -27.70
N LEU A 731 10.41 -5.66 -27.96
CA LEU A 731 11.51 -5.96 -28.87
C LEU A 731 11.23 -5.44 -30.28
N SER A 732 10.01 -5.57 -30.80
CA SER A 732 9.65 -5.05 -32.12
C SER A 732 9.86 -3.53 -32.25
N ALA A 733 9.69 -2.80 -31.14
CA ALA A 733 9.83 -1.35 -31.06
C ALA A 733 11.28 -0.88 -30.86
N VAL A 734 12.08 -1.60 -30.06
CA VAL A 734 13.41 -1.11 -29.62
C VAL A 734 14.61 -1.77 -30.33
N THR A 735 14.38 -2.84 -31.11
CA THR A 735 15.46 -3.57 -31.79
C THR A 735 15.72 -3.06 -33.21
N SER A 736 16.97 -3.19 -33.67
CA SER A 736 17.39 -2.91 -35.04
C SER A 736 16.94 -4.00 -36.02
N ASP A 737 17.00 -3.74 -37.32
CA ASP A 737 16.61 -4.74 -38.34
C ASP A 737 17.45 -6.02 -38.30
N SER A 738 18.74 -5.92 -37.96
CA SER A 738 19.60 -7.10 -37.77
C SER A 738 19.15 -7.93 -36.57
N GLN A 739 18.79 -7.27 -35.46
CA GLN A 739 18.26 -7.91 -34.27
C GLN A 739 16.87 -8.52 -34.51
N LYS A 740 15.99 -7.87 -35.28
CA LYS A 740 14.69 -8.45 -35.68
C LYS A 740 14.87 -9.75 -36.48
N LYS A 741 15.82 -9.77 -37.42
CA LYS A 741 16.19 -10.98 -38.16
C LYS A 741 16.72 -12.07 -37.24
N LEU A 742 17.54 -11.70 -36.25
CA LEU A 742 18.03 -12.63 -35.23
C LEU A 742 16.88 -13.21 -34.40
N VAL A 743 15.94 -12.39 -33.92
CA VAL A 743 14.74 -12.85 -33.19
C VAL A 743 13.94 -13.82 -34.03
N ALA A 744 13.64 -13.49 -35.29
CA ALA A 744 12.91 -14.37 -36.19
C ALA A 744 13.64 -15.71 -36.38
N LYS A 745 14.96 -15.69 -36.57
CA LYS A 745 15.79 -16.90 -36.68
C LYS A 745 15.72 -17.76 -35.42
N LEU A 746 15.83 -17.15 -34.24
CA LEU A 746 15.79 -17.85 -32.96
C LEU A 746 14.42 -18.50 -32.72
N LEU A 747 13.32 -17.84 -33.12
CA LEU A 747 11.96 -18.35 -32.92
C LEU A 747 11.58 -19.50 -33.88
N VAL A 748 12.15 -19.55 -35.09
CA VAL A 748 11.94 -20.67 -36.03
C VAL A 748 12.45 -22.00 -35.45
N ASP A 749 13.43 -21.94 -34.55
CA ASP A 749 14.06 -23.10 -33.92
C ASP A 749 13.36 -23.59 -32.65
N LEU A 750 12.20 -23.01 -32.28
CA LEU A 750 11.47 -23.37 -31.06
C LEU A 750 10.70 -24.70 -31.25
N PRO A 751 10.95 -25.73 -30.43
CA PRO A 751 10.14 -26.95 -30.46
C PRO A 751 8.68 -26.64 -30.05
N PRO A 752 7.68 -27.28 -30.66
CA PRO A 752 6.30 -27.16 -30.21
C PRO A 752 6.13 -27.88 -28.86
N GLY A 753 5.77 -27.13 -27.82
CA GLY A 753 5.38 -27.70 -26.54
C GLY A 753 5.31 -26.61 -25.47
N SER A 754 4.11 -26.17 -25.09
CA SER A 754 4.00 -25.20 -23.99
C SER A 754 2.80 -25.44 -23.07
N GLU A 755 1.57 -25.58 -23.56
CA GLU A 755 0.42 -25.57 -22.64
C GLU A 755 0.31 -26.81 -21.75
N ARG A 756 0.30 -28.02 -22.33
CA ARG A 756 0.12 -29.26 -21.54
C ARG A 756 1.27 -29.52 -20.55
N LEU A 757 2.48 -29.10 -20.89
CA LEU A 757 3.65 -29.26 -20.02
C LEU A 757 3.65 -28.22 -18.91
N GLU A 758 3.19 -27.00 -19.18
CA GLU A 758 3.00 -25.96 -18.17
C GLU A 758 1.89 -26.33 -17.18
N GLU A 759 0.76 -26.85 -17.66
CA GLU A 759 -0.30 -27.40 -16.80
C GLU A 759 0.23 -28.52 -15.90
N LEU A 760 1.07 -29.40 -16.44
CA LEU A 760 1.67 -30.48 -15.66
C LEU A 760 2.64 -29.94 -14.60
N ILE A 761 3.52 -29.00 -14.95
CA ILE A 761 4.48 -28.40 -14.00
C ILE A 761 3.72 -27.72 -12.85
N GLU A 762 2.70 -26.93 -13.16
CA GLU A 762 1.88 -26.25 -12.15
C GLU A 762 1.12 -27.26 -11.28
N LYS A 763 0.57 -28.32 -11.87
CA LYS A 763 -0.05 -29.41 -11.11
C LYS A 763 0.94 -30.07 -10.14
N ARG A 764 2.14 -30.44 -10.59
CA ARG A 764 3.15 -31.07 -9.71
C ARG A 764 3.68 -30.14 -8.64
N LYS A 765 3.72 -28.84 -8.90
CA LYS A 765 4.00 -27.83 -7.89
C LYS A 765 2.92 -27.80 -6.82
N GLN A 766 1.65 -27.80 -7.20
CA GLN A 766 0.52 -27.84 -6.25
C GLN A 766 0.58 -29.09 -5.40
N ASP A 767 0.82 -30.27 -6.00
CA ASP A 767 0.98 -31.54 -5.30
C ASP A 767 2.08 -31.48 -4.22
N TYR A 768 3.23 -30.83 -4.52
CA TYR A 768 4.33 -30.66 -3.57
C TYR A 768 4.01 -29.64 -2.46
N VAL A 769 3.32 -28.55 -2.80
CA VAL A 769 2.94 -27.51 -1.83
C VAL A 769 1.88 -28.01 -0.86
N SER A 770 0.94 -28.85 -1.32
CA SER A 770 -0.07 -29.47 -0.45
C SER A 770 0.54 -30.46 0.54
N GLU A 771 1.52 -31.24 0.09
CA GLU A 771 2.19 -32.23 0.93
C GLU A 771 3.62 -32.44 0.43
N THR A 772 4.59 -32.10 1.27
CA THR A 772 6.02 -32.20 0.97
C THR A 772 6.51 -33.64 0.96
N GLY A 773 7.52 -33.97 0.14
CA GLY A 773 8.14 -35.29 0.11
C GLY A 773 9.16 -35.53 1.22
N ARG A 774 9.69 -36.76 1.27
CA ARG A 774 10.67 -37.26 2.24
C ARG A 774 12.09 -37.24 1.66
N PRO A 775 13.06 -36.57 2.29
CA PRO A 775 14.42 -36.44 1.77
C PRO A 775 15.20 -37.77 1.63
N VAL A 776 15.01 -38.73 2.54
CA VAL A 776 15.78 -40.00 2.52
C VAL A 776 15.43 -40.88 1.32
N PRO A 777 14.14 -41.19 1.04
CA PRO A 777 13.76 -41.83 -0.23
C PRO A 777 14.20 -41.04 -1.47
N GLY A 778 14.15 -39.70 -1.39
CA GLY A 778 14.61 -38.81 -2.46
C GLY A 778 16.10 -38.98 -2.80
N LEU A 779 16.97 -39.14 -1.80
CA LEU A 779 18.39 -39.42 -1.98
C LEU A 779 18.63 -40.75 -2.70
N GLU A 780 17.89 -41.80 -2.34
CA GLU A 780 18.01 -43.11 -3.00
C GLU A 780 17.55 -43.06 -4.46
N LEU A 781 16.51 -42.28 -4.75
CA LEU A 781 16.07 -42.05 -6.12
C LEU A 781 17.08 -41.22 -6.92
N PHE A 782 17.66 -40.17 -6.31
CA PHE A 782 18.74 -39.38 -6.91
C PHE A 782 19.93 -40.24 -7.34
N LYS A 783 20.37 -41.17 -6.49
CA LYS A 783 21.48 -42.09 -6.80
C LYS A 783 21.18 -42.92 -8.06
N LYS A 784 19.94 -43.35 -8.25
CA LYS A 784 19.54 -44.17 -9.40
C LYS A 784 19.38 -43.36 -10.68
N VAL A 785 18.76 -42.18 -10.60
CA VAL A 785 18.26 -41.45 -11.76
C VAL A 785 19.15 -40.29 -12.17
N CYS A 786 19.69 -39.54 -11.21
CA CYS A 786 20.41 -38.29 -11.47
C CYS A 786 21.94 -38.45 -11.41
N SER A 787 22.45 -39.28 -10.50
CA SER A 787 23.90 -39.50 -10.33
C SER A 787 24.65 -40.06 -11.56
N PRO A 788 24.02 -40.76 -12.53
CA PRO A 788 24.69 -41.16 -13.76
C PRO A 788 25.23 -39.98 -14.57
N CYS A 789 24.63 -38.80 -14.47
CA CYS A 789 25.05 -37.61 -15.20
C CYS A 789 25.55 -36.48 -14.30
N HIS A 790 24.98 -36.34 -13.10
CA HIS A 790 25.25 -35.24 -12.19
C HIS A 790 26.10 -35.67 -10.99
N ARG A 791 26.87 -34.73 -10.44
CA ARG A 791 27.64 -34.89 -9.20
C ARG A 791 27.01 -34.10 -8.05
N VAL A 792 27.06 -34.65 -6.84
CA VAL A 792 26.85 -33.95 -5.56
C VAL A 792 27.96 -34.39 -4.60
N GLY A 793 28.72 -33.43 -4.08
CA GLY A 793 29.97 -33.66 -3.37
C GLY A 793 30.95 -34.48 -4.21
N LYS A 794 31.34 -35.66 -3.72
CA LYS A 794 32.22 -36.60 -4.45
C LYS A 794 31.47 -37.71 -5.19
N ALA A 795 30.14 -37.79 -5.07
CA ALA A 795 29.33 -38.87 -5.63
C ALA A 795 28.68 -38.48 -6.96
N GLY A 796 28.68 -39.39 -7.94
CA GLY A 796 28.10 -39.19 -9.27
C GLY A 796 29.15 -38.96 -10.37
N ARG A 797 28.72 -38.41 -11.52
CA ARG A 797 29.59 -38.15 -12.69
C ARG A 797 29.66 -36.67 -13.06
N ASP A 798 30.72 -36.29 -13.75
CA ASP A 798 30.97 -34.92 -14.25
C ASP A 798 30.63 -34.80 -15.74
N PHE A 799 29.44 -35.25 -16.13
CA PHE A 799 28.93 -35.13 -17.49
C PHE A 799 27.98 -33.92 -17.60
N ALA A 800 27.04 -33.79 -16.68
CA ALA A 800 26.08 -32.69 -16.59
C ALA A 800 26.46 -31.70 -15.46
N PRO A 801 25.74 -30.57 -15.26
CA PRO A 801 26.09 -29.59 -14.23
C PRO A 801 26.19 -30.20 -12.83
N ASN A 802 27.19 -29.78 -12.04
CA ASN A 802 27.25 -30.10 -10.61
C ASN A 802 25.98 -29.58 -9.91
N LEU A 803 25.38 -30.42 -9.05
CA LEU A 803 24.15 -30.13 -8.30
C LEU A 803 24.39 -29.75 -6.84
N ASP A 804 25.64 -29.55 -6.43
CA ASP A 804 25.97 -28.88 -5.18
C ASP A 804 25.27 -27.52 -5.10
N GLY A 805 24.54 -27.25 -4.01
CA GLY A 805 23.81 -26.00 -3.85
C GLY A 805 22.52 -25.89 -4.67
N VAL A 806 22.11 -26.92 -5.41
CA VAL A 806 20.99 -26.83 -6.40
C VAL A 806 19.67 -26.38 -5.77
N GLY A 807 19.45 -26.67 -4.48
CA GLY A 807 18.25 -26.25 -3.76
C GLY A 807 18.05 -24.73 -3.72
N ASN A 808 19.09 -23.93 -3.98
CA ASN A 808 19.02 -22.47 -4.04
C ASN A 808 18.21 -21.96 -5.25
N ARG A 809 18.01 -22.80 -6.27
CA ARG A 809 17.17 -22.48 -7.44
C ARG A 809 15.67 -22.41 -7.11
N GLY A 810 15.26 -23.06 -6.01
CA GLY A 810 13.85 -23.13 -5.58
C GLY A 810 13.02 -24.16 -6.36
N LEU A 811 11.80 -24.40 -5.87
CA LEU A 811 10.90 -25.45 -6.35
C LEU A 811 10.51 -25.27 -7.83
N ASP A 812 10.11 -24.06 -8.22
CA ASP A 812 9.63 -23.77 -9.58
C ASP A 812 10.70 -24.13 -10.62
N ARG A 813 11.94 -23.68 -10.39
CA ARG A 813 13.03 -23.92 -11.33
C ARG A 813 13.45 -25.39 -11.37
N LEU A 814 13.45 -26.08 -10.24
CA LEU A 814 13.75 -27.51 -10.18
C LEU A 814 12.72 -28.35 -10.95
N LEU A 815 11.43 -28.04 -10.79
CA LEU A 815 10.36 -28.70 -11.54
C LEU A 815 10.52 -28.48 -13.05
N GLU A 816 10.82 -27.25 -13.48
CA GLU A 816 11.11 -26.95 -14.89
C GLU A 816 12.33 -27.72 -15.40
N ASP A 817 13.45 -27.69 -14.67
CA ASP A 817 14.69 -28.39 -15.08
C ASP A 817 14.47 -29.91 -15.21
N ILE A 818 13.59 -30.50 -14.38
CA ILE A 818 13.30 -31.93 -14.39
C ILE A 818 12.26 -32.32 -15.44
N LEU A 819 11.16 -31.58 -15.54
CA LEU A 819 10.02 -31.94 -16.39
C LEU A 819 10.15 -31.36 -17.81
N ASP A 820 10.92 -30.28 -17.97
CA ASP A 820 11.19 -29.62 -19.26
C ASP A 820 12.69 -29.29 -19.42
N PRO A 821 13.56 -30.32 -19.50
CA PRO A 821 15.00 -30.11 -19.56
C PRO A 821 15.46 -29.39 -20.84
N ASN A 822 14.61 -29.31 -21.86
CA ASN A 822 14.91 -28.65 -23.14
C ASN A 822 14.63 -27.14 -23.11
N ARG A 823 13.92 -26.62 -22.10
CA ARG A 823 13.55 -25.21 -21.99
C ARG A 823 14.76 -24.26 -22.01
N ASN A 824 15.83 -24.65 -21.30
CA ASN A 824 17.02 -23.83 -21.06
C ASN A 824 18.31 -24.65 -21.20
N VAL A 825 18.71 -24.96 -22.44
CA VAL A 825 19.95 -25.71 -22.71
C VAL A 825 21.13 -24.78 -22.92
N ASP A 826 21.96 -24.68 -21.89
CA ASP A 826 23.26 -24.00 -21.90
C ASP A 826 24.16 -24.56 -23.00
N VAL A 827 24.80 -23.68 -23.77
CA VAL A 827 25.68 -24.04 -24.89
C VAL A 827 26.79 -25.00 -24.45
N ALA A 828 27.29 -24.89 -23.22
CA ALA A 828 28.33 -25.78 -22.68
C ALA A 828 27.86 -27.24 -22.49
N PHE A 829 26.54 -27.47 -22.40
CA PHE A 829 25.93 -28.79 -22.18
C PHE A 829 25.15 -29.29 -23.40
N ARG A 830 25.33 -28.65 -24.57
CA ARG A 830 24.81 -29.14 -25.84
C ARG A 830 25.73 -30.23 -26.40
N SER A 831 25.20 -31.45 -26.54
CA SER A 831 25.93 -32.53 -27.18
C SER A 831 26.29 -32.14 -28.62
N THR A 832 27.54 -32.30 -28.99
CA THR A 832 28.03 -32.05 -30.35
C THR A 832 28.35 -33.36 -31.02
N THR A 833 27.79 -33.56 -32.21
CA THR A 833 28.16 -34.66 -33.10
C THR A 833 29.23 -34.19 -34.07
N ILE A 834 30.35 -34.91 -34.09
CA ILE A 834 31.48 -34.70 -34.98
C ILE A 834 31.53 -35.89 -35.95
N VAL A 835 31.57 -35.60 -37.25
CA VAL A 835 31.85 -36.58 -38.30
C VAL A 835 33.28 -36.36 -38.77
N THR A 836 34.11 -37.40 -38.69
CA THR A 836 35.51 -37.35 -39.12
C THR A 836 35.68 -37.71 -40.60
N ARG A 837 36.83 -37.38 -41.20
CA ARG A 837 37.19 -37.77 -42.58
C ARG A 837 37.22 -39.28 -42.77
N LYS A 838 37.44 -40.04 -41.70
CA LYS A 838 37.41 -41.51 -41.69
C LYS A 838 35.99 -42.07 -41.56
N GLY A 839 34.95 -41.22 -41.63
CA GLY A 839 33.55 -41.62 -41.50
C GLY A 839 33.13 -41.94 -40.06
N GLN A 840 33.97 -41.67 -39.07
CA GLN A 840 33.63 -41.94 -37.66
C GLN A 840 32.72 -40.84 -37.12
N VAL A 841 31.73 -41.22 -36.33
CA VAL A 841 30.79 -40.30 -35.69
C VAL A 841 31.03 -40.32 -34.18
N HIS A 842 31.43 -39.18 -33.63
CA HIS A 842 31.62 -39.00 -32.20
C HIS A 842 30.57 -38.04 -31.67
N THR A 843 29.87 -38.40 -30.60
CA THR A 843 28.89 -37.53 -29.94
C THR A 843 29.25 -37.38 -28.48
N GLY A 844 29.34 -36.14 -28.01
CA GLY A 844 29.66 -35.83 -26.63
C GLY A 844 29.60 -34.34 -26.34
N LEU A 845 29.87 -33.95 -25.10
CA LEU A 845 29.97 -32.56 -24.69
C LEU A 845 31.35 -32.02 -25.00
N LEU A 846 31.43 -30.84 -25.61
CA LEU A 846 32.72 -30.22 -25.88
C LEU A 846 33.37 -29.74 -24.58
N ARG A 847 34.63 -30.11 -24.37
CA ARG A 847 35.48 -29.55 -23.33
C ARG A 847 36.49 -28.57 -23.92
N PRO A 848 36.94 -27.57 -23.15
CA PRO A 848 38.07 -26.74 -23.54
C PRO A 848 39.28 -27.63 -23.91
N ALA A 849 39.93 -27.33 -25.02
CA ALA A 849 41.05 -28.09 -25.57
C ALA A 849 42.07 -27.14 -26.20
N ASP A 850 43.22 -27.65 -26.64
CA ASP A 850 44.18 -26.89 -27.43
C ASP A 850 43.61 -26.53 -28.82
N GLY A 851 44.17 -25.51 -29.48
CA GLY A 851 43.71 -25.05 -30.79
C GLY A 851 43.89 -26.06 -31.94
N GLN A 852 44.38 -27.26 -31.69
CA GLN A 852 44.66 -28.29 -32.69
C GLN A 852 43.68 -29.47 -32.64
N ARG A 853 42.96 -29.67 -31.52
CA ARG A 853 42.05 -30.81 -31.33
C ARG A 853 40.73 -30.37 -30.69
N LEU A 854 39.66 -31.09 -31.02
CA LEU A 854 38.39 -31.02 -30.30
C LEU A 854 38.34 -32.16 -29.29
N VAL A 855 38.05 -31.85 -28.03
CA VAL A 855 37.83 -32.87 -26.99
C VAL A 855 36.34 -32.96 -26.69
N LEU A 856 35.78 -34.15 -26.87
CA LEU A 856 34.42 -34.49 -26.48
C LEU A 856 34.44 -35.38 -25.23
N VAL A 857 33.50 -35.18 -24.31
CA VAL A 857 33.21 -36.15 -23.25
C VAL A 857 31.90 -36.84 -23.59
N ASP A 858 31.92 -38.16 -23.76
CA ASP A 858 30.71 -38.94 -24.01
C ASP A 858 29.87 -39.15 -22.74
N TYR A 859 28.68 -39.73 -22.88
CA TYR A 859 27.76 -39.98 -21.75
C TYR A 859 28.32 -40.96 -20.70
N GLN A 860 29.38 -41.71 -21.03
CA GLN A 860 30.08 -42.60 -20.12
C GLN A 860 31.20 -41.87 -19.37
N GLY A 861 31.44 -40.59 -19.66
CA GLY A 861 32.52 -39.81 -19.09
C GLY A 861 33.88 -40.05 -19.74
N ARG A 862 33.92 -40.67 -20.94
CA ARG A 862 35.17 -40.90 -21.67
C ARG A 862 35.52 -39.70 -22.53
N GLU A 863 36.77 -39.28 -22.48
CA GLU A 863 37.30 -38.24 -23.35
C GLU A 863 37.66 -38.79 -24.74
N ILE A 864 37.21 -38.10 -25.77
CA ILE A 864 37.46 -38.40 -27.18
C ILE A 864 38.12 -37.17 -27.80
N ALA A 865 39.40 -37.26 -28.12
CA ALA A 865 40.13 -36.22 -28.82
C ALA A 865 40.09 -36.46 -30.34
N VAL A 866 39.59 -35.49 -31.10
CA VAL A 866 39.51 -35.51 -32.57
C VAL A 866 40.37 -34.35 -33.10
N ALA A 867 41.37 -34.63 -33.94
CA ALA A 867 42.16 -33.58 -34.57
C ALA A 867 41.26 -32.68 -35.43
N LEU A 868 41.42 -31.35 -35.34
CA LEU A 868 40.62 -30.40 -36.13
C LEU A 868 40.74 -30.65 -37.64
N ALA A 869 41.92 -31.07 -38.10
CA ALA A 869 42.17 -31.44 -39.50
C ALA A 869 41.28 -32.60 -39.97
N ASP A 870 40.87 -33.49 -39.07
CA ASP A 870 40.05 -34.67 -39.38
C ASP A 870 38.54 -34.40 -39.32
N VAL A 871 38.10 -33.20 -38.90
CA VAL A 871 36.68 -32.88 -38.78
C VAL A 871 36.08 -32.50 -40.14
N VAL A 872 35.04 -33.22 -40.57
CA VAL A 872 34.27 -32.93 -41.80
C VAL A 872 33.01 -32.13 -41.47
N ARG A 873 32.30 -32.53 -40.41
CA ARG A 873 31.05 -31.88 -40.00
C ARG A 873 30.97 -31.81 -38.49
N ARG A 874 30.53 -30.65 -37.98
CA ARG A 874 30.23 -30.41 -36.58
C ARG A 874 28.79 -29.97 -36.46
N GLN A 875 27.99 -30.72 -35.69
CA GLN A 875 26.58 -30.43 -35.49
C GLN A 875 26.25 -30.41 -33.99
N PRO A 876 26.09 -29.23 -33.38
CA PRO A 876 25.59 -29.12 -32.01
C PRO A 876 24.10 -29.43 -31.97
N SER A 877 23.69 -30.24 -30.99
CA SER A 877 22.28 -30.46 -30.64
C SER A 877 21.70 -29.22 -29.97
N LYS A 878 20.41 -28.98 -30.18
CA LYS A 878 19.63 -27.98 -29.44
C LYS A 878 18.92 -28.58 -28.22
N LEU A 879 18.88 -29.91 -28.14
CA LEU A 879 18.22 -30.65 -27.07
C LEU A 879 19.19 -30.93 -25.92
N SER A 880 18.61 -31.01 -24.72
CA SER A 880 19.32 -31.43 -23.52
C SER A 880 19.66 -32.93 -23.60
N PRO A 881 20.82 -33.35 -23.08
CA PRO A 881 21.10 -34.77 -22.87
C PRO A 881 20.28 -35.38 -21.72
N MET A 882 19.60 -34.55 -20.91
CA MET A 882 18.72 -35.03 -19.84
C MET A 882 17.40 -35.61 -20.39
N PRO A 883 16.91 -36.75 -19.87
CA PRO A 883 15.64 -37.33 -20.32
C PRO A 883 14.44 -36.42 -20.09
N ALA A 884 13.56 -36.29 -21.08
CA ALA A 884 12.36 -35.45 -21.01
C ALA A 884 11.08 -36.23 -20.61
N ASN A 885 11.21 -37.46 -20.09
CA ASN A 885 10.11 -38.36 -19.74
C ASN A 885 9.99 -38.64 -18.22
N PHE A 886 10.55 -37.76 -17.37
CA PHE A 886 10.45 -37.93 -15.91
C PHE A 886 9.02 -37.81 -15.38
N SER A 887 8.14 -37.11 -16.10
CA SER A 887 6.70 -37.07 -15.82
C SER A 887 5.99 -38.41 -15.94
N GLU A 888 6.52 -39.31 -16.76
CA GLU A 888 5.95 -40.64 -17.06
C GLU A 888 6.64 -41.74 -16.26
N THR A 889 7.94 -41.57 -15.99
CA THR A 889 8.79 -42.58 -15.34
C THR A 889 8.84 -42.45 -13.82
N LEU A 890 8.49 -41.28 -13.26
CA LEU A 890 8.41 -41.08 -11.80
C LEU A 890 6.96 -40.92 -11.36
N SER A 891 6.58 -41.59 -10.26
CA SER A 891 5.30 -41.34 -9.60
C SER A 891 5.26 -39.94 -8.97
N VAL A 892 4.05 -39.46 -8.60
CA VAL A 892 3.88 -38.18 -7.87
C VAL A 892 4.74 -38.20 -6.60
N ASP A 893 4.67 -39.26 -5.80
CA ASP A 893 5.41 -39.39 -4.54
C ASP A 893 6.92 -39.42 -4.76
N GLN A 894 7.39 -40.14 -5.77
CA GLN A 894 8.81 -40.21 -6.12
C GLN A 894 9.35 -38.85 -6.54
N LEU A 895 8.61 -38.09 -7.34
CA LEU A 895 8.99 -36.75 -7.73
C LEU A 895 9.02 -35.81 -6.51
N ARG A 896 8.03 -35.89 -5.61
CA ARG A 896 8.02 -35.11 -4.36
C ARG A 896 9.20 -35.44 -3.46
N ASP A 897 9.48 -36.72 -3.24
CA ASP A 897 10.61 -37.19 -2.45
C ASP A 897 11.95 -36.70 -3.05
N LEU A 898 12.12 -36.80 -4.37
CA LEU A 898 13.31 -36.29 -5.08
C LEU A 898 13.45 -34.77 -4.92
N LEU A 899 12.37 -34.01 -5.11
CA LEU A 899 12.37 -32.55 -4.94
C LEU A 899 12.74 -32.16 -3.51
N SER A 900 12.21 -32.85 -2.50
CA SER A 900 12.56 -32.60 -1.09
C SER A 900 14.05 -32.81 -0.82
N TYR A 901 14.66 -33.85 -1.41
CA TYR A 901 16.10 -34.05 -1.31
C TYR A 901 16.88 -32.94 -2.03
N LEU A 902 16.55 -32.61 -3.28
CA LEU A 902 17.27 -31.59 -4.05
C LEU A 902 17.15 -30.19 -3.42
N LEU A 903 15.97 -29.86 -2.86
CA LEU A 903 15.75 -28.63 -2.10
C LEU A 903 16.52 -28.59 -0.78
N SER A 904 16.83 -29.74 -0.18
CA SER A 904 17.69 -29.82 1.02
C SER A 904 19.16 -29.51 0.73
N LEU A 905 19.61 -29.61 -0.53
CA LEU A 905 20.99 -29.33 -0.94
C LEU A 905 21.29 -27.83 -1.07
N ARG A 906 20.64 -26.95 -0.31
CA ARG A 906 20.97 -25.51 -0.29
C ARG A 906 22.32 -25.30 0.37
N SER A 907 23.22 -24.58 -0.30
CA SER A 907 24.46 -24.12 0.33
C SER A 907 24.13 -22.97 1.29
N SER A 908 24.61 -23.08 2.53
CA SER A 908 24.53 -22.06 3.59
C SER A 908 25.05 -20.70 3.15
#